data_AF-A0A2K9NYW9-F1
#
_entry.id   AF-A0A2K9NYW9-F1
#
_cell.length_a   1.000
_cell.length_b   1.000
_cell.length_c   1.000
_cell.angle_alpha   90.00
_cell.angle_beta   90.00
_cell.angle_gamma   90.00
#
_symmetry.space_group_name_H-M   'P 1'
#
loop_
_entity.id
_entity.type
_entity.pdbx_description
1 polymer ?
#
loop_
_entity_poly.entity_id
_entity_poly.type
_entity_poly.pdbx_seq_one_letter_code
_entity_poly.pdbx_strand_id
1 'polypeptide(L)'
;MSKLRFSILFLSIFFSFSFCTFSFAETEFNEANEHNVYFSDPDFSGAMLSSADSNDITIEIAGSDELNRSTLDLPEVVLAQTKADTIAQRNGTGYNTLEEALDGAVSGDTVVLLKDYELTRDITVPSGVFLLLSCMDGDTGYDTETGFCPDGTDVAGKESKYCTLTIPQNVTMNILGKVLINSVVGRPGGGNFDQNISAGYAEIILDGTIEVGAYGMLDCCGYISGNGQVNANASSTVYDLYVVKSWRGGSQAATITLDEGIYPMNEYECRNIQVPVKIDSRATYAGTVKMYAGGGYNRTRFPQFDKNNGLVRINDGGYAIKTLDKESGRSTIDIYGGAEASHSSLNIVGTDLSTKDYLYPINGIMTFNLHNGNYVINDDFKFLTGSELNLLESSTLTINGGYREETPTTTGKRGTVVFYDEFHDVKNLVNTEYPERPAAKFELYAGAAVTVDSGCDFSADITGSPECSAASPAKVVISDGAVLDVTTKEANGYRPSATSGPDSVKLNFDTEFIFADSTKHLGTKAGEYLYSGTVWSGGDIVQTGSDGQLTGMVTLDGNKSNEGVSVTLSNSENNYTAVTDADGRYKFSNIEYGSYILNIQKLNFLNYRKSAIVISNSDIVNISEVVLNGGDLNSDGKVTSSDLSILLGNYQKSIDIGDINGDGMVTSADLSILLANYQRSAIAE
;
A
#
# COMPACT_ATOMS: atom_id res chain seq x y z
N MET A 1 47.94 -0.71 -68.85
CA MET A 1 46.65 -0.87 -68.15
C MET A 1 46.89 -1.62 -66.85
N SER A 2 47.07 -0.91 -65.74
CA SER A 2 47.03 -1.50 -64.40
C SER A 2 45.57 -1.44 -63.92
N LYS A 3 44.95 -2.60 -63.68
CA LYS A 3 43.59 -2.67 -63.14
C LYS A 3 43.68 -2.75 -61.61
N LEU A 4 43.10 -1.77 -60.91
CA LEU A 4 42.77 -1.92 -59.48
C LEU A 4 41.31 -2.36 -59.38
N ARG A 5 41.05 -3.41 -58.59
CA ARG A 5 39.70 -3.85 -58.22
C ARG A 5 39.49 -3.52 -56.75
N PHE A 6 38.39 -2.86 -56.44
CA PHE A 6 37.84 -2.77 -55.09
C PHE A 6 36.41 -3.32 -55.12
N SER A 7 36.08 -4.16 -54.16
CA SER A 7 34.71 -4.59 -53.87
C SER A 7 34.19 -3.71 -52.74
N ILE A 8 33.07 -3.02 -52.95
CA ILE A 8 32.42 -2.17 -51.97
C ILE A 8 30.96 -2.59 -51.89
N LEU A 9 30.54 -3.03 -50.71
CA LEU A 9 29.15 -3.32 -50.36
C LEU A 9 28.44 -1.99 -50.05
N PHE A 10 27.37 -1.64 -50.78
CA PHE A 10 26.75 -0.32 -50.65
C PHE A 10 25.73 -0.27 -49.49
N LEU A 11 25.87 0.76 -48.64
CA LEU A 11 24.79 1.44 -47.93
C LEU A 11 25.07 2.96 -48.03
N SER A 12 24.04 3.74 -48.35
CA SER A 12 24.05 5.13 -48.85
C SER A 12 25.08 6.08 -48.22
N ILE A 13 25.85 6.81 -49.03
CA ILE A 13 26.91 7.75 -48.60
C ILE A 13 26.58 9.18 -49.07
N PHE A 14 26.67 10.16 -48.16
CA PHE A 14 26.73 11.60 -48.50
C PHE A 14 28.20 12.07 -48.43
N PHE A 15 28.67 12.82 -49.43
CA PHE A 15 29.99 13.46 -49.44
C PHE A 15 29.86 14.99 -49.41
N SER A 16 30.77 15.65 -48.70
CA SER A 16 31.08 17.07 -48.89
C SER A 16 32.59 17.21 -49.12
N PHE A 17 32.99 17.80 -50.24
CA PHE A 17 34.39 18.05 -50.60
C PHE A 17 34.67 19.55 -50.65
N SER A 18 35.86 19.96 -50.18
CA SER A 18 36.27 21.37 -50.14
C SER A 18 36.64 21.99 -51.50
N PHE A 19 36.36 21.34 -52.64
CA PHE A 19 36.55 21.95 -53.98
C PHE A 19 35.49 21.60 -55.05
N CYS A 20 34.44 20.84 -54.74
CA CYS A 20 33.31 20.61 -55.66
C CYS A 20 31.99 20.50 -54.88
N THR A 21 31.02 21.35 -55.23
CA THR A 21 29.62 21.27 -54.76
C THR A 21 28.84 20.20 -55.51
N PHE A 22 28.29 19.23 -54.80
CA PHE A 22 27.23 18.33 -55.29
C PHE A 22 25.88 18.86 -54.80
N SER A 23 24.88 18.92 -55.68
CA SER A 23 23.50 19.22 -55.32
C SER A 23 22.63 18.03 -55.73
N PHE A 24 22.03 17.35 -54.76
CA PHE A 24 20.94 16.40 -55.03
C PHE A 24 19.63 17.14 -54.81
N ALA A 25 18.82 17.27 -55.86
CA ALA A 25 17.43 17.68 -55.71
C ALA A 25 16.63 16.47 -55.20
N GLU A 26 15.76 16.69 -54.21
CA GLU A 26 14.78 15.70 -53.77
C GLU A 26 13.97 15.20 -54.97
N THR A 27 13.97 13.89 -55.20
CA THR A 27 12.99 13.26 -56.09
C THR A 27 12.30 12.13 -55.34
N GLU A 28 10.97 12.24 -55.30
CA GLU A 28 10.03 11.23 -54.83
C GLU A 28 10.31 9.87 -55.51
N PHE A 29 10.24 8.81 -54.70
CA PHE A 29 10.31 7.42 -55.16
C PHE A 29 9.17 7.15 -56.14
N ASN A 30 9.51 6.82 -57.39
CA ASN A 30 8.56 6.28 -58.35
C ASN A 30 9.05 4.93 -58.86
N GLU A 31 8.15 3.95 -58.89
CA GLU A 31 8.40 2.56 -59.27
C GLU A 31 8.74 2.45 -60.78
N ALA A 32 10.01 2.50 -61.14
CA ALA A 32 10.54 1.94 -62.39
C ALA A 32 12.08 1.83 -62.32
N ASN A 33 12.59 0.63 -62.61
CA ASN A 33 14.02 0.28 -62.63
C ASN A 33 14.81 0.97 -63.76
N GLU A 34 15.13 2.27 -63.64
CA GLU A 34 16.24 2.87 -64.39
C GLU A 34 16.98 3.92 -63.55
N HIS A 35 18.26 3.67 -63.26
CA HIS A 35 19.15 4.58 -62.55
C HIS A 35 19.91 5.47 -63.54
N ASN A 36 19.55 6.75 -63.64
CA ASN A 36 20.36 7.74 -64.36
C ASN A 36 20.87 8.81 -63.39
N VAL A 37 22.20 8.95 -63.31
CA VAL A 37 22.90 10.04 -62.62
C VAL A 37 23.61 10.88 -63.69
N TYR A 38 23.41 12.20 -63.70
CA TYR A 38 24.11 13.11 -64.61
C TYR A 38 25.25 13.84 -63.89
N PHE A 39 26.42 13.88 -64.53
CA PHE A 39 27.58 14.65 -64.06
C PHE A 39 27.56 16.07 -64.64
N SER A 40 27.89 17.07 -63.83
CA SER A 40 27.95 18.48 -64.22
C SER A 40 29.35 18.98 -64.62
N ASP A 41 30.35 18.09 -64.68
CA ASP A 41 31.74 18.44 -64.99
C ASP A 41 32.17 17.92 -66.39
N PRO A 42 32.62 18.79 -67.32
CA PRO A 42 32.99 18.39 -68.68
C PRO A 42 34.19 17.44 -68.78
N ASP A 43 35.02 17.29 -67.75
CA ASP A 43 36.19 16.39 -67.78
C ASP A 43 35.86 14.91 -67.46
N PHE A 44 34.63 14.61 -67.03
CA PHE A 44 34.19 13.26 -66.65
C PHE A 44 33.10 12.68 -67.59
N SER A 45 33.10 13.10 -68.86
CA SER A 45 32.04 12.80 -69.85
C SER A 45 31.98 11.36 -70.36
N GLY A 46 32.59 10.38 -69.68
CA GLY A 46 32.75 9.01 -70.20
C GLY A 46 32.52 7.86 -69.21
N ALA A 47 32.08 8.13 -67.98
CA ALA A 47 31.83 7.07 -67.00
C ALA A 47 30.47 6.39 -67.26
N MET A 48 30.48 5.14 -67.71
CA MET A 48 29.28 4.28 -67.76
C MET A 48 29.27 3.32 -66.57
N LEU A 49 28.19 3.34 -65.80
CA LEU A 49 27.84 2.29 -64.84
C LEU A 49 27.21 1.12 -65.62
N SER A 50 27.91 -0.01 -65.74
CA SER A 50 27.29 -1.23 -66.27
C SER A 50 26.69 -2.05 -65.13
N SER A 51 25.38 -2.27 -65.17
CA SER A 51 24.68 -3.16 -64.24
C SER A 51 25.08 -4.62 -64.46
N ALA A 52 25.41 -5.32 -63.39
CA ALA A 52 25.38 -6.79 -63.36
C ALA A 52 24.97 -7.27 -61.98
N ASP A 53 24.07 -8.24 -61.95
CA ASP A 53 23.48 -8.90 -60.78
C ASP A 53 24.54 -9.45 -59.81
N SER A 54 24.98 -8.66 -58.84
CA SER A 54 25.56 -9.05 -57.55
C SER A 54 26.01 -7.78 -56.81
N ASN A 55 26.12 -7.86 -55.48
CA ASN A 55 26.39 -6.76 -54.54
C ASN A 55 27.76 -6.05 -54.69
N ASP A 56 28.31 -5.92 -55.89
CA ASP A 56 29.58 -5.26 -56.18
C ASP A 56 29.39 -4.16 -57.25
N ILE A 57 29.59 -2.91 -56.86
CA ILE A 57 29.75 -1.80 -57.82
C ILE A 57 31.24 -1.62 -58.10
N THR A 58 31.64 -1.74 -59.36
CA THR A 58 33.01 -1.45 -59.81
C THR A 58 33.07 -0.02 -60.32
N ILE A 59 33.94 0.82 -59.74
CA ILE A 59 34.22 2.17 -60.26
C ILE A 59 35.51 2.10 -61.09
N GLU A 60 35.39 2.21 -62.42
CA GLU A 60 36.54 2.38 -63.31
C GLU A 60 36.86 3.87 -63.48
N ILE A 61 38.05 4.29 -63.02
CA ILE A 61 38.59 5.62 -63.30
C ILE A 61 39.58 5.48 -64.46
N ALA A 62 39.21 6.00 -65.63
CA ALA A 62 40.11 6.10 -66.77
C ALA A 62 40.92 7.42 -66.65
N GLY A 63 42.12 7.34 -66.06
CA GLY A 63 43.11 8.41 -66.13
C GLY A 63 44.19 8.07 -67.15
N SER A 64 44.43 8.97 -68.11
CA SER A 64 45.69 9.00 -68.84
C SER A 64 46.75 9.68 -67.98
N ASP A 65 47.91 9.04 -67.89
CA ASP A 65 49.15 9.47 -67.24
C ASP A 65 49.40 9.02 -65.78
N GLU A 66 50.68 8.77 -65.53
CA GLU A 66 51.26 7.96 -64.46
C GLU A 66 50.87 8.37 -63.04
N LEU A 67 50.01 7.57 -62.38
CA LEU A 67 49.77 7.66 -60.94
C LEU A 67 50.92 7.00 -60.15
N ASN A 68 51.78 7.84 -59.58
CA ASN A 68 52.92 7.46 -58.76
C ASN A 68 52.43 6.83 -57.43
N ARG A 69 52.81 5.57 -57.16
CA ARG A 69 52.28 4.75 -56.05
C ARG A 69 52.71 5.19 -54.63
N SER A 70 53.49 6.27 -54.47
CA SER A 70 54.15 6.61 -53.21
C SER A 70 53.52 7.75 -52.40
N THR A 71 52.38 8.32 -52.80
CA THR A 71 51.73 9.43 -52.07
C THR A 71 50.22 9.23 -51.89
N LEU A 72 49.73 8.00 -51.95
CA LEU A 72 48.32 7.72 -51.64
C LEU A 72 48.18 7.51 -50.12
N ASP A 73 48.03 8.62 -49.40
CA ASP A 73 47.56 8.60 -48.01
C ASP A 73 46.09 8.19 -48.07
N LEU A 74 45.82 6.90 -47.86
CA LEU A 74 44.46 6.37 -47.89
C LEU A 74 43.75 6.81 -46.60
N PRO A 75 42.69 7.63 -46.68
CA PRO A 75 41.97 8.05 -45.49
C PRO A 75 41.31 6.83 -44.84
N GLU A 76 41.30 6.83 -43.51
CA GLU A 76 40.52 5.90 -42.71
C GLU A 76 39.04 5.99 -43.14
N VAL A 77 38.52 4.91 -43.73
CA VAL A 77 37.13 4.83 -44.15
C VAL A 77 36.28 4.60 -42.90
N VAL A 78 35.78 5.69 -42.31
CA VAL A 78 34.74 5.62 -41.27
C VAL A 78 33.41 5.31 -41.98
N LEU A 79 32.95 4.07 -41.89
CA LEU A 79 31.61 3.69 -42.32
C LEU A 79 30.61 4.42 -41.42
N ALA A 80 29.88 5.39 -41.97
CA ALA A 80 28.77 6.01 -41.26
C ALA A 80 27.66 4.96 -41.08
N GLN A 81 27.44 4.50 -39.84
CA GLN A 81 26.30 3.66 -39.49
C GLN A 81 25.01 4.36 -39.92
N THR A 82 24.15 3.64 -40.65
CA THR A 82 22.78 4.10 -40.82
C THR A 82 22.06 4.01 -39.48
N LYS A 83 21.22 5.00 -39.19
CA LYS A 83 20.40 5.10 -37.98
C LYS A 83 19.54 3.84 -37.68
N ALA A 84 19.36 2.95 -38.66
CA ALA A 84 18.56 1.74 -38.55
C ALA A 84 19.23 0.62 -37.72
N ASP A 85 20.56 0.53 -37.69
CA ASP A 85 21.26 -0.59 -37.04
C ASP A 85 21.66 -0.31 -35.58
N THR A 86 21.72 0.96 -35.16
CA THR A 86 22.14 1.37 -33.81
C THR A 86 21.22 0.84 -32.70
N ILE A 87 21.69 -0.11 -31.90
CA ILE A 87 20.98 -0.68 -30.72
C ILE A 87 21.11 0.22 -29.50
N ALA A 88 22.31 0.73 -29.25
CA ALA A 88 22.61 1.59 -28.12
C ALA A 88 23.39 2.82 -28.54
N GLN A 89 23.29 3.90 -27.76
CA GLN A 89 24.09 5.10 -27.93
C GLN A 89 24.86 5.43 -26.66
N ARG A 90 26.15 5.77 -26.79
CA ARG A 90 26.94 6.37 -25.70
C ARG A 90 27.29 7.80 -26.08
N ASN A 91 26.78 8.77 -25.33
CA ASN A 91 26.96 10.21 -25.61
C ASN A 91 26.73 10.58 -27.10
N GLY A 92 25.72 9.98 -27.74
CA GLY A 92 25.37 10.18 -29.14
C GLY A 92 26.12 9.32 -30.18
N THR A 93 27.16 8.57 -29.78
CA THR A 93 27.84 7.61 -30.66
C THR A 93 27.08 6.28 -30.66
N GLY A 94 26.77 5.74 -31.84
CA GLY A 94 25.99 4.51 -32.01
C GLY A 94 26.81 3.22 -31.88
N TYR A 95 26.19 2.17 -31.33
CA TYR A 95 26.73 0.83 -31.14
C TYR A 95 25.72 -0.23 -31.60
N ASN A 96 26.23 -1.37 -32.05
CA ASN A 96 25.42 -2.50 -32.51
C ASN A 96 24.98 -3.43 -31.38
N THR A 97 25.54 -3.26 -30.19
CA THR A 97 25.22 -4.05 -28.99
C THR A 97 25.24 -3.14 -27.77
N LEU A 98 24.51 -3.53 -26.71
CA LEU A 98 24.57 -2.82 -25.43
C LEU A 98 25.90 -3.10 -24.72
N GLU A 99 26.43 -4.31 -24.87
CA GLU A 99 27.72 -4.76 -24.36
C GLU A 99 28.87 -3.86 -24.82
N GLU A 100 29.00 -3.62 -26.12
CA GLU A 100 30.07 -2.75 -26.67
C GLU A 100 29.97 -1.30 -26.18
N ALA A 101 28.73 -0.79 -26.05
CA ALA A 101 28.50 0.56 -25.55
C ALA A 101 28.97 0.70 -24.09
N LEU A 102 28.66 -0.29 -23.24
CA LEU A 102 29.00 -0.31 -21.81
C LEU A 102 30.48 -0.63 -21.55
N ASP A 103 31.08 -1.54 -22.29
CA ASP A 103 32.49 -1.95 -22.11
C ASP A 103 33.47 -0.75 -22.18
N GLY A 104 33.15 0.23 -23.03
CA GLY A 104 33.95 1.45 -23.18
C GLY A 104 33.43 2.66 -22.38
N ALA A 105 32.39 2.51 -21.57
CA ALA A 105 31.78 3.61 -20.84
C ALA A 105 32.58 3.98 -19.58
N VAL A 106 32.69 5.28 -19.32
CA VAL A 106 33.40 5.83 -18.16
C VAL A 106 32.51 6.77 -17.36
N SER A 107 32.91 7.08 -16.12
CA SER A 107 32.15 7.99 -15.25
C SER A 107 31.80 9.30 -15.95
N GLY A 108 30.51 9.64 -15.97
CA GLY A 108 29.94 10.79 -16.68
C GLY A 108 29.25 10.44 -17.98
N ASP A 109 29.44 9.24 -18.51
CA ASP A 109 28.77 8.77 -19.72
C ASP A 109 27.31 8.42 -19.48
N THR A 110 26.47 8.74 -20.46
CA THR A 110 25.12 8.21 -20.59
C THR A 110 25.08 7.21 -21.74
N VAL A 111 24.67 5.99 -21.44
CA VAL A 111 24.35 4.94 -22.40
C VAL A 111 22.84 4.82 -22.51
N VAL A 112 22.30 4.84 -23.72
CA VAL A 112 20.87 4.79 -24.01
C VAL A 112 20.57 3.56 -24.84
N LEU A 113 19.68 2.69 -24.38
CA LEU A 113 19.12 1.60 -25.18
C LEU A 113 17.95 2.14 -26.01
N LEU A 114 17.99 1.97 -27.32
CA LEU A 114 17.06 2.61 -28.25
C LEU A 114 15.96 1.69 -28.79
N LYS A 115 16.17 0.38 -28.74
CA LYS A 115 15.25 -0.63 -29.27
C LYS A 115 15.41 -1.94 -28.52
N ASP A 116 14.49 -2.87 -28.78
CA ASP A 116 14.51 -4.19 -28.17
C ASP A 116 15.87 -4.88 -28.36
N TYR A 117 16.40 -5.46 -27.29
CA TYR A 117 17.70 -6.13 -27.30
C TYR A 117 17.77 -7.26 -26.28
N GLU A 118 18.47 -8.33 -26.62
CA GLU A 118 18.74 -9.47 -25.74
C GLU A 118 20.24 -9.55 -25.46
N LEU A 119 20.61 -9.59 -24.18
CA LEU A 119 22.00 -9.75 -23.77
C LEU A 119 22.52 -11.14 -24.12
N THR A 120 23.77 -11.19 -24.58
CA THR A 120 24.44 -12.46 -24.92
C THR A 120 25.43 -12.92 -23.86
N ARG A 121 25.78 -12.02 -22.93
CA ARG A 121 26.71 -12.26 -21.82
C ARG A 121 26.46 -11.26 -20.70
N ASP A 122 27.16 -11.49 -19.59
CA ASP A 122 27.15 -10.57 -18.47
C ASP A 122 27.62 -9.16 -18.88
N ILE A 123 26.97 -8.16 -18.30
CA ILE A 123 27.32 -6.75 -18.43
C ILE A 123 27.53 -6.11 -17.07
N THR A 124 28.26 -5.01 -17.07
CA THR A 124 28.39 -4.13 -15.91
C THR A 124 28.04 -2.72 -16.35
N VAL A 125 27.17 -2.04 -15.58
CA VAL A 125 26.99 -0.59 -15.65
C VAL A 125 27.99 0.02 -14.66
N PRO A 126 29.11 0.60 -15.11
CA PRO A 126 30.19 1.04 -14.23
C PRO A 126 29.78 2.19 -13.31
N SER A 127 30.53 2.38 -12.22
CA SER A 127 30.30 3.53 -11.33
C SER A 127 30.42 4.86 -12.09
N GLY A 128 29.47 5.76 -11.85
CA GLY A 128 29.38 7.05 -12.53
C GLY A 128 28.78 6.99 -13.95
N VAL A 129 28.45 5.82 -14.48
CA VAL A 129 27.74 5.67 -15.76
C VAL A 129 26.24 5.63 -15.53
N PHE A 130 25.48 6.27 -16.41
CA PHE A 130 24.01 6.19 -16.43
C PHE A 130 23.54 5.37 -17.64
N LEU A 131 22.84 4.27 -17.39
CA LEU A 131 22.13 3.51 -18.42
C LEU A 131 20.64 3.88 -18.41
N LEU A 132 20.16 4.36 -19.53
CA LEU A 132 18.76 4.68 -19.79
C LEU A 132 18.15 3.63 -20.73
N LEU A 133 17.07 3.00 -20.30
CA LEU A 133 16.18 2.28 -21.21
C LEU A 133 15.05 3.24 -21.60
N SER A 134 15.05 3.64 -22.87
CA SER A 134 14.17 4.70 -23.36
C SER A 134 12.69 4.31 -23.36
N CYS A 135 11.84 5.28 -23.09
CA CYS A 135 10.38 5.13 -23.18
C CYS A 135 9.73 5.93 -24.33
N MET A 136 10.53 6.71 -25.07
CA MET A 136 10.07 7.53 -26.20
C MET A 136 11.24 7.95 -27.12
N ASP A 137 10.92 8.54 -28.27
CA ASP A 137 11.92 9.10 -29.18
C ASP A 137 12.63 10.30 -28.54
N GLY A 138 13.97 10.31 -28.60
CA GLY A 138 14.76 11.41 -28.04
C GLY A 138 14.72 11.47 -26.51
N ASP A 139 14.45 10.34 -25.85
CA ASP A 139 14.39 10.25 -24.40
C ASP A 139 15.71 10.72 -23.74
N THR A 140 15.56 11.60 -22.75
CA THR A 140 16.66 12.19 -21.97
C THR A 140 16.75 11.58 -20.57
N GLY A 141 15.81 10.70 -20.21
CA GLY A 141 15.74 10.01 -18.92
C GLY A 141 14.99 10.83 -17.89
N TYR A 142 15.68 11.19 -16.80
CA TYR A 142 15.11 12.04 -15.77
C TYR A 142 14.83 13.44 -16.31
N ASP A 143 13.70 14.00 -15.91
CA ASP A 143 13.46 15.43 -16.03
C ASP A 143 14.50 16.20 -15.21
N THR A 144 15.17 17.17 -15.83
CA THR A 144 16.35 17.83 -15.25
C THR A 144 16.02 18.76 -14.08
N GLU A 145 14.76 19.22 -13.99
CA GLU A 145 14.31 20.10 -12.90
C GLU A 145 13.88 19.30 -11.69
N THR A 146 13.21 18.16 -11.91
CA THR A 146 12.57 17.39 -10.85
C THR A 146 13.42 16.20 -10.39
N GLY A 147 14.25 15.61 -11.26
CA GLY A 147 15.01 14.40 -10.96
C GLY A 147 14.18 13.11 -10.95
N PHE A 148 13.02 13.11 -11.59
CA PHE A 148 12.12 11.95 -11.72
C PHE A 148 11.85 11.62 -13.19
N CYS A 149 11.25 10.46 -13.44
CA CYS A 149 10.78 10.09 -14.77
C CYS A 149 9.77 11.12 -15.31
N PRO A 150 9.58 11.20 -16.64
CA PRO A 150 8.69 12.17 -17.29
C PRO A 150 7.25 12.14 -16.78
N ASP A 151 6.64 13.32 -16.66
CA ASP A 151 5.23 13.49 -16.30
C ASP A 151 4.30 13.12 -17.46
N GLY A 152 3.18 12.47 -17.14
CA GLY A 152 2.08 12.35 -18.09
C GLY A 152 1.38 13.70 -18.32
N THR A 153 0.79 13.83 -19.50
CA THR A 153 0.12 15.07 -19.94
C THR A 153 -1.35 14.85 -20.31
N ASP A 154 -1.83 13.60 -20.32
CA ASP A 154 -3.21 13.24 -20.66
C ASP A 154 -3.95 12.63 -19.47
N VAL A 155 -5.21 13.04 -19.29
CA VAL A 155 -6.17 12.50 -18.30
C VAL A 155 -6.53 11.04 -18.60
N ALA A 156 -6.44 10.59 -19.86
CA ALA A 156 -6.86 9.26 -20.32
C ALA A 156 -5.70 8.30 -20.66
N GLY A 157 -4.47 8.62 -20.23
CA GLY A 157 -3.23 8.00 -20.71
C GLY A 157 -3.27 6.48 -20.92
N LYS A 158 -2.81 6.04 -22.11
CA LYS A 158 -2.71 4.64 -22.54
C LYS A 158 -1.25 4.18 -22.53
N GLU A 159 -0.96 3.17 -21.72
CA GLU A 159 0.36 2.56 -21.64
C GLU A 159 0.77 1.92 -22.98
N SER A 160 2.01 2.15 -23.42
CA SER A 160 2.58 1.54 -24.63
C SER A 160 4.04 1.18 -24.42
N LYS A 161 4.40 -0.08 -24.65
CA LYS A 161 5.80 -0.52 -24.58
C LYS A 161 6.62 0.11 -25.72
N TYR A 162 7.78 0.67 -25.39
CA TYR A 162 8.69 1.30 -26.34
C TYR A 162 9.95 0.46 -26.58
N CYS A 163 10.58 -0.03 -25.51
CA CYS A 163 11.84 -0.78 -25.59
C CYS A 163 11.87 -1.89 -24.53
N THR A 164 12.42 -3.04 -24.91
CA THR A 164 12.58 -4.23 -24.07
C THR A 164 14.05 -4.63 -23.98
N LEU A 165 14.58 -4.78 -22.78
CA LEU A 165 15.87 -5.45 -22.54
C LEU A 165 15.61 -6.86 -22.00
N THR A 166 16.02 -7.89 -22.74
CA THR A 166 15.94 -9.28 -22.26
C THR A 166 17.28 -9.66 -21.62
N ILE A 167 17.20 -10.15 -20.39
CA ILE A 167 18.33 -10.70 -19.63
C ILE A 167 18.07 -12.21 -19.47
N PRO A 168 18.65 -13.08 -20.32
CA PRO A 168 18.38 -14.51 -20.31
C PRO A 168 18.86 -15.21 -19.04
N GLN A 169 18.40 -16.45 -18.86
CA GLN A 169 18.90 -17.31 -17.79
C GLN A 169 20.44 -17.42 -17.85
N ASN A 170 21.08 -17.41 -16.67
CA ASN A 170 22.54 -17.45 -16.49
C ASN A 170 23.29 -16.20 -17.00
N VAL A 171 22.60 -15.12 -17.36
CA VAL A 171 23.19 -13.82 -17.63
C VAL A 171 22.96 -12.89 -16.44
N THR A 172 23.99 -12.17 -16.04
CA THR A 172 23.96 -11.21 -14.93
C THR A 172 24.22 -9.78 -15.41
N MET A 173 23.36 -8.87 -14.99
CA MET A 173 23.60 -7.42 -15.11
C MET A 173 24.06 -6.87 -13.77
N ASN A 174 25.32 -6.43 -13.69
CA ASN A 174 25.88 -5.80 -12.51
C ASN A 174 25.70 -4.28 -12.57
N ILE A 175 25.12 -3.67 -11.55
CA ILE A 175 24.86 -2.23 -11.49
C ILE A 175 25.73 -1.61 -10.40
N LEU A 176 26.77 -0.90 -10.81
CA LEU A 176 27.61 -0.05 -9.95
C LEU A 176 27.36 1.45 -10.20
N GLY A 177 26.80 1.78 -11.36
CA GLY A 177 26.31 3.10 -11.73
C GLY A 177 24.81 3.25 -11.50
N LYS A 178 24.11 3.86 -12.45
CA LYS A 178 22.66 4.07 -12.39
C LYS A 178 21.97 3.43 -13.59
N VAL A 179 20.84 2.78 -13.36
CA VAL A 179 19.95 2.29 -14.41
C VAL A 179 18.57 2.90 -14.20
N LEU A 180 18.01 3.50 -15.25
CA LEU A 180 16.61 3.92 -15.29
C LEU A 180 15.88 3.07 -16.32
N ILE A 181 14.90 2.28 -15.87
CA ILE A 181 13.88 1.71 -16.75
C ILE A 181 12.80 2.77 -16.86
N ASN A 182 12.86 3.60 -17.90
CA ASN A 182 12.06 4.82 -17.93
C ASN A 182 10.59 4.55 -18.27
N SER A 183 9.72 5.47 -17.88
CA SER A 183 8.33 5.50 -18.32
C SER A 183 7.74 6.89 -18.14
N VAL A 184 6.69 7.19 -18.89
CA VAL A 184 5.85 8.37 -18.63
C VAL A 184 4.84 8.01 -17.55
N VAL A 185 4.95 8.66 -16.39
CA VAL A 185 4.19 8.35 -15.18
C VAL A 185 3.32 9.54 -14.80
N GLY A 186 2.11 9.27 -14.33
CA GLY A 186 1.23 10.32 -13.83
C GLY A 186 0.08 10.63 -14.80
N ARG A 187 -1.08 11.06 -14.30
CA ARG A 187 -2.20 11.64 -15.08
C ARG A 187 -2.68 12.94 -14.46
N PRO A 188 -2.72 14.08 -15.18
CA PRO A 188 -3.30 15.31 -14.63
C PRO A 188 -4.79 15.10 -14.33
N GLY A 189 -5.27 15.53 -13.16
CA GLY A 189 -6.70 15.51 -12.81
C GLY A 189 -7.38 14.14 -12.81
N GLY A 190 -6.63 13.05 -12.60
CA GLY A 190 -7.06 11.67 -12.91
C GLY A 190 -7.77 10.85 -11.83
N GLY A 191 -8.01 11.37 -10.61
CA GLY A 191 -8.60 10.54 -9.54
C GLY A 191 -7.70 9.34 -9.18
N ASN A 192 -8.29 8.16 -8.96
CA ASN A 192 -7.55 6.93 -8.59
C ASN A 192 -6.58 6.50 -9.69
N PHE A 193 -5.44 5.91 -9.31
CA PHE A 193 -4.39 5.46 -10.24
C PHE A 193 -3.75 6.57 -11.09
N ASP A 194 -3.89 7.84 -10.66
CA ASP A 194 -3.20 8.96 -11.30
C ASP A 194 -1.68 8.76 -11.32
N GLN A 195 -1.12 8.00 -10.37
CA GLN A 195 0.31 7.70 -10.25
C GLN A 195 0.80 6.57 -11.16
N ASN A 196 -0.07 5.89 -11.90
CA ASN A 196 0.33 4.78 -12.76
C ASN A 196 1.00 5.27 -14.07
N ILE A 197 1.64 4.37 -14.81
CA ILE A 197 2.16 4.64 -16.16
C ILE A 197 1.02 5.13 -17.05
N SER A 198 1.27 6.16 -17.85
CA SER A 198 0.27 6.85 -18.66
C SER A 198 0.62 6.96 -20.15
N ALA A 199 1.85 6.66 -20.55
CA ALA A 199 2.22 6.57 -21.96
C ALA A 199 3.36 5.55 -22.18
N GLY A 200 4.40 5.96 -22.92
CA GLY A 200 5.56 5.13 -23.24
C GLY A 200 6.24 4.55 -22.01
N TYR A 201 6.65 3.28 -22.06
CA TYR A 201 7.45 2.64 -21.01
C TYR A 201 8.49 1.69 -21.59
N ALA A 202 9.60 1.54 -20.85
CA ALA A 202 10.57 0.48 -21.05
C ALA A 202 10.27 -0.74 -20.16
N GLU A 203 10.71 -1.91 -20.60
CA GLU A 203 10.58 -3.17 -19.86
C GLU A 203 11.91 -3.92 -19.82
N ILE A 204 12.21 -4.58 -18.70
CA ILE A 204 13.19 -5.66 -18.65
C ILE A 204 12.44 -6.99 -18.54
N ILE A 205 12.72 -7.92 -19.44
CA ILE A 205 12.35 -9.33 -19.29
C ILE A 205 13.54 -10.03 -18.63
N LEU A 206 13.42 -10.35 -17.34
CA LEU A 206 14.48 -10.88 -16.51
C LEU A 206 14.25 -12.36 -16.22
N ASP A 207 15.00 -13.22 -16.89
CA ASP A 207 15.12 -14.66 -16.55
C ASP A 207 16.48 -14.98 -15.89
N GLY A 208 17.46 -14.07 -16.01
CA GLY A 208 18.74 -14.09 -15.33
C GLY A 208 18.72 -13.38 -13.98
N THR A 209 19.75 -12.57 -13.71
CA THR A 209 19.90 -11.87 -12.43
C THR A 209 20.33 -10.41 -12.63
N ILE A 210 19.77 -9.51 -11.82
CA ILE A 210 20.29 -8.15 -11.67
C ILE A 210 20.94 -8.04 -10.28
N GLU A 211 22.22 -7.68 -10.26
CA GLU A 211 23.00 -7.44 -9.05
C GLU A 211 23.21 -5.93 -8.89
N VAL A 212 22.49 -5.32 -7.95
CA VAL A 212 22.69 -3.90 -7.62
C VAL A 212 23.77 -3.82 -6.55
N GLY A 213 24.99 -3.50 -6.97
CA GLY A 213 26.15 -3.39 -6.08
C GLY A 213 26.10 -2.16 -5.19
N ALA A 214 27.05 -2.06 -4.26
CA ALA A 214 27.16 -0.91 -3.36
C ALA A 214 27.22 0.41 -4.14
N TYR A 215 26.39 1.37 -3.73
CA TYR A 215 26.19 2.69 -4.37
C TYR A 215 25.61 2.65 -5.79
N GLY A 216 25.31 1.45 -6.32
CA GLY A 216 24.54 1.27 -7.53
C GLY A 216 23.06 1.58 -7.31
N MET A 217 22.40 2.04 -8.38
CA MET A 217 20.98 2.42 -8.34
C MET A 217 20.21 1.80 -9.50
N LEU A 218 19.12 1.10 -9.18
CA LEU A 218 18.13 0.60 -10.14
C LEU A 218 16.82 1.35 -9.93
N ASP A 219 16.40 2.16 -10.89
CA ASP A 219 15.13 2.89 -10.84
C ASP A 219 14.14 2.31 -11.84
N CYS A 220 13.13 1.60 -11.33
CA CYS A 220 12.10 0.96 -12.13
C CYS A 220 10.84 1.83 -12.20
N CYS A 221 10.79 2.75 -13.15
CA CYS A 221 9.57 3.48 -13.50
C CYS A 221 8.72 2.70 -14.52
N GLY A 222 9.35 1.96 -15.43
CA GLY A 222 8.73 1.01 -16.36
C GLY A 222 8.40 -0.33 -15.67
N TYR A 223 8.70 -1.47 -16.30
CA TYR A 223 8.45 -2.79 -15.72
C TYR A 223 9.70 -3.68 -15.68
N ILE A 224 9.78 -4.57 -14.68
CA ILE A 224 10.65 -5.74 -14.68
C ILE A 224 9.75 -6.98 -14.52
N SER A 225 9.71 -7.82 -15.56
CA SER A 225 8.95 -9.07 -15.61
C SER A 225 9.89 -10.27 -15.82
N GLY A 226 9.36 -11.49 -15.95
CA GLY A 226 10.16 -12.72 -16.12
C GLY A 226 10.23 -13.60 -14.88
N ASN A 227 11.19 -14.53 -14.85
CA ASN A 227 11.33 -15.56 -13.82
C ASN A 227 12.64 -15.48 -13.01
N GLY A 228 13.45 -14.45 -13.26
CA GLY A 228 14.73 -14.20 -12.62
C GLY A 228 14.59 -13.49 -11.28
N GLN A 229 15.65 -12.78 -10.86
CA GLN A 229 15.70 -12.12 -9.55
C GLN A 229 16.50 -10.81 -9.58
N VAL A 230 16.08 -9.84 -8.77
CA VAL A 230 16.85 -8.64 -8.44
C VAL A 230 17.46 -8.79 -7.04
N ASN A 231 18.76 -8.54 -6.91
CA ASN A 231 19.47 -8.53 -5.64
C ASN A 231 19.95 -7.10 -5.34
N ALA A 232 19.36 -6.48 -4.32
CA ALA A 232 19.78 -5.20 -3.78
C ALA A 232 20.80 -5.43 -2.65
N ASN A 233 22.08 -5.29 -2.99
CA ASN A 233 23.17 -5.54 -2.06
C ASN A 233 23.36 -4.38 -1.07
N ALA A 234 24.08 -4.61 0.02
CA ALA A 234 24.27 -3.58 1.05
C ALA A 234 24.76 -2.23 0.47
N SER A 235 24.12 -1.13 0.88
CA SER A 235 24.35 0.23 0.39
C SER A 235 23.98 0.48 -1.08
N SER A 236 23.20 -0.40 -1.71
CA SER A 236 22.58 -0.15 -3.02
C SER A 236 21.24 0.57 -2.87
N THR A 237 20.66 1.02 -3.99
CA THR A 237 19.32 1.60 -4.02
C THR A 237 18.48 0.98 -5.13
N VAL A 238 17.26 0.56 -4.80
CA VAL A 238 16.25 0.09 -5.74
C VAL A 238 14.99 0.92 -5.56
N TYR A 239 14.49 1.49 -6.65
CA TYR A 239 13.20 2.16 -6.69
C TYR A 239 12.19 1.35 -7.49
N ASP A 240 10.97 1.29 -6.97
CA ASP A 240 9.78 0.73 -7.63
C ASP A 240 8.72 1.84 -7.72
N LEU A 241 7.72 1.70 -8.58
CA LEU A 241 6.65 2.70 -8.69
C LEU A 241 5.62 2.47 -7.57
N TYR A 242 5.37 3.51 -6.75
CA TYR A 242 4.39 3.47 -5.67
C TYR A 242 3.07 4.06 -6.13
N VAL A 243 2.04 3.22 -6.24
CA VAL A 243 0.72 3.60 -6.76
C VAL A 243 -0.31 3.46 -5.65
N VAL A 244 -0.92 4.57 -5.24
CA VAL A 244 -2.05 4.63 -4.33
C VAL A 244 -3.32 4.21 -5.08
N LYS A 245 -4.08 3.27 -4.50
CA LYS A 245 -5.34 2.77 -5.07
C LYS A 245 -6.55 3.51 -4.51
N SER A 246 -6.60 3.61 -3.18
CA SER A 246 -7.72 4.19 -2.43
C SER A 246 -7.25 5.47 -1.75
N TRP A 247 -7.47 6.58 -2.45
CA TRP A 247 -7.11 7.94 -2.05
C TRP A 247 -8.35 8.71 -1.62
N ARG A 248 -8.33 9.26 -0.40
CA ARG A 248 -9.38 10.16 0.08
C ARG A 248 -9.09 11.58 -0.38
N GLY A 249 -9.29 11.87 -1.67
CA GLY A 249 -8.84 13.10 -2.31
C GLY A 249 -9.63 14.39 -2.02
N GLY A 250 -9.14 15.50 -2.57
CA GLY A 250 -9.76 16.83 -2.48
C GLY A 250 -9.50 17.54 -1.14
N SER A 251 -10.34 18.52 -0.81
CA SER A 251 -10.26 19.23 0.48
C SER A 251 -10.48 18.32 1.69
N GLN A 252 -11.13 17.17 1.49
CA GLN A 252 -11.31 16.17 2.55
C GLN A 252 -9.98 15.55 2.98
N ALA A 253 -9.05 15.25 2.05
CA ALA A 253 -7.72 14.75 2.38
C ALA A 253 -7.05 15.64 3.43
N ALA A 254 -7.16 16.95 3.23
CA ALA A 254 -6.64 17.94 4.15
C ALA A 254 -7.38 17.89 5.49
N THR A 255 -8.71 17.87 5.52
CA THR A 255 -9.48 17.77 6.78
C THR A 255 -9.15 16.50 7.57
N ILE A 256 -9.17 15.31 6.95
CA ILE A 256 -8.90 14.05 7.68
C ILE A 256 -7.45 13.98 8.18
N THR A 257 -6.50 14.55 7.43
CA THR A 257 -5.08 14.49 7.78
C THR A 257 -4.74 15.56 8.82
N LEU A 258 -5.17 16.81 8.59
CA LEU A 258 -4.79 17.97 9.40
C LEU A 258 -5.67 18.13 10.64
N ASP A 259 -6.98 17.86 10.54
CA ASP A 259 -7.93 18.09 11.64
C ASP A 259 -8.16 16.82 12.47
N GLU A 260 -8.15 15.63 11.83
CA GLU A 260 -8.42 14.35 12.50
C GLU A 260 -7.16 13.49 12.77
N GLY A 261 -6.01 13.82 12.17
CA GLY A 261 -4.76 13.06 12.34
C GLY A 261 -4.80 11.66 11.72
N ILE A 262 -5.59 11.46 10.67
CA ILE A 262 -5.77 10.17 10.00
C ILE A 262 -4.90 10.13 8.74
N TYR A 263 -4.15 9.04 8.57
CA TYR A 263 -3.34 8.85 7.36
C TYR A 263 -4.25 8.79 6.11
N PRO A 264 -3.98 9.57 5.05
CA PRO A 264 -4.95 9.79 3.97
C PRO A 264 -5.09 8.64 2.95
N MET A 265 -4.34 7.55 3.12
CA MET A 265 -4.25 6.43 2.18
C MET A 265 -4.37 5.10 2.92
N ASN A 266 -5.28 4.23 2.50
CA ASN A 266 -5.40 2.88 3.09
C ASN A 266 -4.92 1.77 2.13
N GLU A 267 -4.70 2.07 0.86
CA GLU A 267 -4.20 1.08 -0.12
C GLU A 267 -3.15 1.66 -1.08
N TYR A 268 -2.09 0.87 -1.28
CA TYR A 268 -0.98 1.20 -2.18
C TYR A 268 -0.27 -0.05 -2.70
N GLU A 269 0.46 0.09 -3.81
CA GLU A 269 1.21 -1.01 -4.42
C GLU A 269 2.59 -0.56 -4.92
N CYS A 270 3.58 -1.45 -4.83
CA CYS A 270 4.86 -1.39 -5.53
C CYS A 270 4.94 -2.63 -6.43
N ARG A 271 4.43 -2.52 -7.66
CA ARG A 271 4.12 -3.68 -8.51
C ARG A 271 4.87 -3.72 -9.84
N ASN A 272 5.75 -2.75 -10.09
CA ASN A 272 6.41 -2.65 -11.38
C ASN A 272 7.60 -3.60 -11.46
N ILE A 273 8.25 -3.89 -10.33
CA ILE A 273 9.17 -5.02 -10.20
C ILE A 273 8.35 -6.26 -9.83
N GLN A 274 8.18 -7.16 -10.80
CA GLN A 274 7.30 -8.32 -10.68
C GLN A 274 8.03 -9.65 -10.45
N VAL A 275 9.35 -9.59 -10.37
CA VAL A 275 10.23 -10.70 -9.99
C VAL A 275 10.54 -10.61 -8.49
N PRO A 276 11.02 -11.70 -7.86
CA PRO A 276 11.58 -11.63 -6.52
C PRO A 276 12.66 -10.55 -6.39
N VAL A 277 12.61 -9.77 -5.31
CA VAL A 277 13.62 -8.78 -4.93
C VAL A 277 14.21 -9.17 -3.59
N LYS A 278 15.49 -9.57 -3.57
CA LYS A 278 16.25 -9.73 -2.32
C LYS A 278 16.81 -8.39 -1.89
N ILE A 279 16.60 -8.02 -0.64
CA ILE A 279 17.00 -6.74 -0.06
C ILE A 279 17.91 -7.03 1.12
N ASP A 280 19.22 -6.86 0.95
CA ASP A 280 20.17 -7.08 2.03
C ASP A 280 20.08 -5.95 3.07
N SER A 281 20.49 -6.25 4.31
CA SER A 281 20.68 -5.20 5.32
C SER A 281 21.48 -4.03 4.76
N ARG A 282 21.04 -2.80 5.08
CA ARG A 282 21.61 -1.53 4.60
C ARG A 282 21.39 -1.20 3.11
N ALA A 283 20.68 -2.03 2.34
CA ALA A 283 20.15 -1.62 1.05
C ALA A 283 18.93 -0.70 1.24
N THR A 284 18.66 0.15 0.26
CA THR A 284 17.44 0.96 0.21
C THR A 284 16.49 0.38 -0.84
N TYR A 285 15.25 0.06 -0.44
CA TYR A 285 14.13 -0.20 -1.36
C TYR A 285 13.03 0.82 -1.07
N ALA A 286 12.72 1.65 -2.06
CA ALA A 286 11.81 2.77 -1.88
C ALA A 286 10.79 2.90 -3.02
N GLY A 287 9.58 3.29 -2.66
CA GLY A 287 8.51 3.58 -3.59
C GLY A 287 8.66 4.96 -4.23
N THR A 288 8.45 5.06 -5.53
CA THR A 288 8.44 6.32 -6.29
C THR A 288 7.03 6.85 -6.30
N VAL A 289 6.78 7.91 -5.55
CA VAL A 289 5.46 8.53 -5.46
C VAL A 289 5.42 9.69 -6.45
N LYS A 290 4.38 9.72 -7.29
CA LYS A 290 4.17 10.78 -8.26
C LYS A 290 2.69 11.11 -8.43
N MET A 291 2.18 11.95 -7.53
CA MET A 291 0.76 12.24 -7.39
C MET A 291 0.40 13.61 -7.96
N TYR A 292 -0.70 13.72 -8.69
CA TYR A 292 -1.18 15.00 -9.21
C TYR A 292 -2.17 15.65 -8.24
N ALA A 293 -1.76 16.71 -7.55
CA ALA A 293 -2.58 17.42 -6.58
C ALA A 293 -2.27 18.92 -6.56
N GLY A 294 -3.27 19.75 -6.24
CA GLY A 294 -3.07 21.20 -6.16
C GLY A 294 -2.70 21.88 -7.48
N GLY A 295 -2.97 21.24 -8.62
CA GLY A 295 -2.64 21.75 -9.96
C GLY A 295 -1.24 21.40 -10.46
N GLY A 296 -0.53 20.48 -9.80
CA GLY A 296 0.77 20.00 -10.25
C GLY A 296 1.13 18.62 -9.71
N TYR A 297 2.24 18.08 -10.19
CA TYR A 297 2.78 16.81 -9.70
C TYR A 297 3.62 17.02 -8.44
N ASN A 298 3.34 16.20 -7.43
CA ASN A 298 4.05 16.10 -6.17
C ASN A 298 4.81 14.78 -6.18
N ARG A 299 6.12 14.85 -5.96
CA ARG A 299 7.03 13.73 -6.16
C ARG A 299 7.86 13.50 -4.91
N THR A 300 8.05 12.25 -4.54
CA THR A 300 8.94 11.87 -3.44
C THR A 300 9.39 10.41 -3.61
N ARG A 301 10.42 10.00 -2.86
CA ARG A 301 10.80 8.59 -2.72
C ARG A 301 10.42 8.18 -1.31
N PHE A 302 9.68 7.09 -1.18
CA PHE A 302 9.15 6.59 0.09
C PHE A 302 9.88 5.31 0.52
N PRO A 303 10.89 5.42 1.41
CA PRO A 303 11.66 4.26 1.83
C PRO A 303 10.80 3.26 2.58
N GLN A 304 10.61 2.09 1.98
CA GLN A 304 9.98 0.95 2.64
C GLN A 304 11.05 0.20 3.45
N PHE A 305 12.22 -0.02 2.85
CA PHE A 305 13.40 -0.56 3.51
C PHE A 305 14.53 0.45 3.38
N ASP A 306 15.16 0.80 4.49
CA ASP A 306 16.36 1.63 4.54
C ASP A 306 16.93 1.58 5.96
N LYS A 307 18.25 1.73 6.10
CA LYS A 307 18.92 1.67 7.41
C LYS A 307 18.42 2.73 8.40
N ASN A 308 18.12 3.93 7.92
CA ASN A 308 17.87 5.09 8.77
C ASN A 308 16.44 5.64 8.64
N ASN A 309 15.83 5.52 7.46
CA ASN A 309 14.55 6.16 7.13
C ASN A 309 13.50 5.16 6.56
N GLY A 310 13.74 3.86 6.69
CA GLY A 310 12.82 2.82 6.20
C GLY A 310 11.71 2.54 7.19
N LEU A 311 10.54 2.16 6.68
CA LEU A 311 9.49 1.53 7.51
C LEU A 311 9.99 0.23 8.15
N VAL A 312 10.89 -0.48 7.46
CA VAL A 312 11.58 -1.67 7.95
C VAL A 312 13.09 -1.43 7.90
N ARG A 313 13.77 -1.69 9.03
CA ARG A 313 15.22 -1.59 9.19
C ARG A 313 15.78 -2.96 9.54
N ILE A 314 16.32 -3.64 8.55
CA ILE A 314 16.85 -5.00 8.71
C ILE A 314 18.16 -4.95 9.53
N ASN A 315 18.28 -5.84 10.51
CA ASN A 315 19.50 -5.96 11.32
C ASN A 315 20.71 -6.30 10.45
N ASP A 316 21.91 -5.86 10.86
CA ASP A 316 23.15 -6.16 10.13
C ASP A 316 23.31 -7.69 9.96
N GLY A 317 23.50 -8.13 8.72
CA GLY A 317 23.60 -9.56 8.35
C GLY A 317 22.28 -10.24 8.00
N GLY A 318 21.15 -9.60 8.24
CA GLY A 318 19.83 -10.02 7.77
C GLY A 318 19.54 -9.60 6.32
N TYR A 319 18.42 -10.09 5.79
CA TYR A 319 17.90 -9.70 4.48
C TYR A 319 16.38 -9.92 4.41
N ALA A 320 15.73 -9.34 3.41
CA ALA A 320 14.34 -9.62 3.07
C ALA A 320 14.22 -10.14 1.63
N ILE A 321 13.15 -10.87 1.34
CA ILE A 321 12.74 -11.26 -0.02
C ILE A 321 11.31 -10.77 -0.22
N LYS A 322 11.12 -9.82 -1.14
CA LYS A 322 9.81 -9.38 -1.60
C LYS A 322 9.42 -10.17 -2.84
N THR A 323 8.24 -10.79 -2.82
CA THR A 323 7.62 -11.45 -3.98
C THR A 323 6.24 -10.87 -4.25
N LEU A 324 5.78 -10.98 -5.49
CA LEU A 324 4.46 -10.50 -5.92
C LEU A 324 3.71 -11.66 -6.57
N ASP A 325 2.56 -12.01 -6.03
CA ASP A 325 1.58 -12.81 -6.74
C ASP A 325 0.79 -11.90 -7.70
N LYS A 326 0.97 -12.12 -8.99
CA LYS A 326 0.36 -11.31 -10.05
C LYS A 326 -1.16 -11.50 -10.14
N GLU A 327 -1.68 -12.63 -9.71
CA GLU A 327 -3.10 -12.95 -9.82
C GLU A 327 -3.89 -12.23 -8.72
N SER A 328 -3.44 -12.35 -7.47
CA SER A 328 -4.08 -11.70 -6.32
C SER A 328 -3.61 -10.26 -6.09
N GLY A 329 -2.45 -9.86 -6.63
CA GLY A 329 -1.78 -8.61 -6.30
C GLY A 329 -1.07 -8.63 -4.94
N ARG A 330 -1.07 -9.77 -4.23
CA ARG A 330 -0.47 -9.88 -2.90
C ARG A 330 1.05 -9.80 -2.95
N SER A 331 1.62 -8.93 -2.13
CA SER A 331 3.06 -8.89 -1.87
C SER A 331 3.39 -9.68 -0.62
N THR A 332 4.29 -10.65 -0.73
CA THR A 332 4.84 -11.39 0.42
C THR A 332 6.25 -10.91 0.70
N ILE A 333 6.52 -10.58 1.96
CA ILE A 333 7.80 -10.09 2.46
C ILE A 333 8.31 -11.08 3.51
N ASP A 334 9.29 -11.89 3.13
CA ASP A 334 10.00 -12.77 4.04
C ASP A 334 11.24 -12.06 4.58
N ILE A 335 11.35 -11.86 5.90
CA ILE A 335 12.48 -11.19 6.54
C ILE A 335 13.26 -12.22 7.36
N TYR A 336 14.59 -12.20 7.26
CA TYR A 336 15.52 -13.12 7.93
C TYR A 336 16.53 -12.34 8.77
N GLY A 337 16.80 -12.80 10.00
CA GLY A 337 17.86 -12.24 10.86
C GLY A 337 17.41 -11.07 11.75
N GLY A 338 16.12 -10.76 11.78
CA GLY A 338 15.56 -9.69 12.62
C GLY A 338 15.54 -8.32 11.95
N ALA A 339 14.60 -7.47 12.38
CA ALA A 339 14.41 -6.12 11.87
C ALA A 339 13.61 -5.24 12.85
N GLU A 340 13.72 -3.93 12.68
CA GLU A 340 12.85 -2.97 13.34
C GLU A 340 11.80 -2.44 12.37
N ALA A 341 10.53 -2.42 12.78
CA ALA A 341 9.47 -1.65 12.13
C ALA A 341 9.37 -0.27 12.78
N SER A 342 9.37 0.79 11.98
CA SER A 342 9.40 2.17 12.46
C SER A 342 8.85 3.14 11.41
N HIS A 343 8.87 4.42 11.69
CA HIS A 343 8.43 5.44 10.76
C HIS A 343 9.42 5.68 9.61
N SER A 344 8.87 6.26 8.55
CA SER A 344 9.62 6.81 7.44
C SER A 344 9.17 8.26 7.21
N SER A 345 10.12 9.11 6.85
CA SER A 345 9.89 10.53 6.63
C SER A 345 10.14 10.89 5.16
N LEU A 346 9.28 11.78 4.66
CA LEU A 346 9.18 12.16 3.26
C LEU A 346 9.20 13.68 3.18
N ASN A 347 9.91 14.21 2.19
CA ASN A 347 9.69 15.59 1.78
C ASN A 347 8.80 15.60 0.53
N ILE A 348 7.69 16.33 0.59
CA ILE A 348 6.76 16.51 -0.52
C ILE A 348 6.66 18.02 -0.79
N VAL A 349 7.29 18.47 -1.88
CA VAL A 349 7.31 19.88 -2.32
C VAL A 349 7.68 20.83 -1.16
N GLY A 350 8.75 20.51 -0.43
CA GLY A 350 9.27 21.33 0.66
C GLY A 350 8.53 21.18 2.00
N THR A 351 7.51 20.32 2.08
CA THR A 351 6.85 19.96 3.34
C THR A 351 7.33 18.60 3.83
N ASP A 352 7.82 18.54 5.07
CA ASP A 352 8.17 17.28 5.71
C ASP A 352 6.91 16.61 6.24
N LEU A 353 6.70 15.36 5.82
CA LEU A 353 5.65 14.46 6.29
C LEU A 353 6.34 13.24 6.90
N SER A 354 5.86 12.75 8.04
CA SER A 354 6.39 11.54 8.64
C SER A 354 5.27 10.59 8.99
N THR A 355 5.46 9.29 8.75
CA THR A 355 4.48 8.29 9.17
C THR A 355 4.39 8.15 10.68
N LYS A 356 5.36 8.69 11.44
CA LYS A 356 5.35 8.71 12.91
C LYS A 356 4.17 9.48 13.51
N ASP A 357 3.61 10.41 12.73
CA ASP A 357 2.56 11.31 13.17
C ASP A 357 1.17 10.68 12.97
N TYR A 358 1.10 9.42 12.51
CA TYR A 358 -0.12 8.72 12.18
C TYR A 358 -0.10 7.26 12.65
N LEU A 359 -1.28 6.69 12.86
CA LEU A 359 -1.45 5.23 12.89
C LEU A 359 -1.33 4.69 11.45
N TYR A 360 -0.13 4.24 11.08
CA TYR A 360 0.21 3.95 9.68
C TYR A 360 -0.39 2.61 9.21
N PRO A 361 -1.12 2.56 8.08
CA PRO A 361 -1.75 1.34 7.60
C PRO A 361 -0.78 0.39 6.89
N ILE A 362 -0.82 -0.87 7.33
CA ILE A 362 -0.33 -2.01 6.56
C ILE A 362 -1.47 -2.50 5.65
N ASN A 363 -1.23 -2.46 4.35
CA ASN A 363 -2.21 -2.77 3.32
C ASN A 363 -2.64 -4.25 3.39
N GLY A 364 -3.93 -4.54 3.21
CA GLY A 364 -4.50 -5.90 3.26
C GLY A 364 -4.11 -6.86 2.15
N ILE A 365 -3.26 -6.45 1.22
CA ILE A 365 -2.60 -7.33 0.24
C ILE A 365 -1.11 -7.54 0.58
N MET A 366 -0.71 -7.33 1.83
CA MET A 366 0.65 -7.59 2.30
C MET A 366 0.66 -8.75 3.29
N THR A 367 1.62 -9.66 3.10
CA THR A 367 1.98 -10.70 4.06
C THR A 367 3.41 -10.47 4.51
N PHE A 368 3.64 -10.44 5.82
CA PHE A 368 4.97 -10.40 6.43
C PHE A 368 5.25 -11.73 7.14
N ASN A 369 6.36 -12.37 6.76
CA ASN A 369 6.85 -13.57 7.41
C ASN A 369 8.17 -13.25 8.10
N LEU A 370 8.21 -13.42 9.42
CA LEU A 370 9.37 -13.09 10.23
C LEU A 370 10.13 -14.38 10.59
N HIS A 371 11.27 -14.60 9.96
CA HIS A 371 12.10 -15.80 10.11
C HIS A 371 13.31 -15.54 11.02
N ASN A 372 13.59 -16.48 11.92
CA ASN A 372 14.85 -16.63 12.68
C ASN A 372 15.51 -15.30 13.07
N GLY A 373 14.93 -14.58 14.02
CA GLY A 373 15.50 -13.31 14.47
C GLY A 373 14.68 -12.57 15.50
N ASN A 374 15.25 -11.47 15.97
CA ASN A 374 14.61 -10.57 16.92
C ASN A 374 14.03 -9.38 16.16
N TYR A 375 12.74 -9.15 16.32
CA TYR A 375 11.97 -8.12 15.66
C TYR A 375 11.41 -7.14 16.68
N VAL A 376 11.33 -5.87 16.32
CA VAL A 376 10.81 -4.82 17.20
C VAL A 376 9.89 -3.89 16.41
N ILE A 377 8.69 -3.59 16.90
CA ILE A 377 7.83 -2.52 16.38
C ILE A 377 8.01 -1.30 17.29
N ASN A 378 8.54 -0.20 16.75
CA ASN A 378 8.91 1.01 17.48
C ASN A 378 7.97 2.21 17.28
N ASP A 379 7.00 2.11 16.37
CA ASP A 379 6.06 3.17 16.00
C ASP A 379 4.66 2.59 15.79
N ASP A 380 3.68 3.45 15.50
CA ASP A 380 2.27 3.11 15.51
C ASP A 380 1.81 2.53 14.15
N PHE A 381 1.24 1.34 14.17
CA PHE A 381 0.78 0.63 12.97
C PHE A 381 -0.63 0.05 13.12
N LYS A 382 -1.42 0.10 12.04
CA LYS A 382 -2.67 -0.66 11.92
C LYS A 382 -2.56 -1.68 10.79
N PHE A 383 -2.85 -2.93 11.09
CA PHE A 383 -2.97 -4.01 10.12
C PHE A 383 -4.41 -4.06 9.65
N LEU A 384 -4.66 -3.57 8.43
CA LEU A 384 -6.00 -3.53 7.86
C LEU A 384 -6.48 -4.95 7.49
N THR A 385 -7.80 -5.13 7.39
CA THR A 385 -8.41 -6.41 7.00
C THR A 385 -7.74 -6.98 5.74
N GLY A 386 -7.40 -8.27 5.81
CA GLY A 386 -6.67 -9.03 4.80
C GLY A 386 -5.14 -9.03 4.94
N SER A 387 -4.56 -8.12 5.73
CA SER A 387 -3.10 -8.13 5.95
C SER A 387 -2.71 -9.30 6.86
N GLU A 388 -1.48 -9.77 6.72
CA GLU A 388 -1.01 -10.95 7.46
C GLU A 388 0.36 -10.71 8.07
N LEU A 389 0.51 -11.08 9.34
CA LEU A 389 1.80 -11.17 10.03
C LEU A 389 1.97 -12.59 10.60
N ASN A 390 3.00 -13.29 10.14
CA ASN A 390 3.34 -14.62 10.61
C ASN A 390 4.71 -14.57 11.32
N LEU A 391 4.72 -14.92 12.61
CA LEU A 391 5.96 -15.07 13.38
C LEU A 391 6.39 -16.53 13.35
N LEU A 392 7.41 -16.83 12.55
CA LEU A 392 7.85 -18.20 12.29
C LEU A 392 8.75 -18.76 13.40
N GLU A 393 9.10 -20.04 13.29
CA GLU A 393 9.85 -20.76 14.32
C GLU A 393 11.09 -20.00 14.78
N SER A 394 11.30 -19.99 16.11
CA SER A 394 12.45 -19.32 16.76
C SER A 394 12.57 -17.81 16.52
N SER A 395 11.53 -17.14 16.03
CA SER A 395 11.47 -15.68 15.94
C SER A 395 10.87 -15.06 17.20
N THR A 396 11.37 -13.90 17.59
CA THR A 396 10.77 -13.10 18.67
C THR A 396 10.33 -11.74 18.16
N LEU A 397 9.17 -11.26 18.59
CA LEU A 397 8.66 -9.92 18.28
C LEU A 397 8.42 -9.15 19.57
N THR A 398 8.97 -7.95 19.68
CA THR A 398 8.64 -7.00 20.76
C THR A 398 7.84 -5.85 20.18
N ILE A 399 6.65 -5.62 20.73
CA ILE A 399 5.88 -4.41 20.48
C ILE A 399 6.31 -3.44 21.57
N ASN A 400 7.11 -2.45 21.18
CA ASN A 400 7.75 -1.55 22.11
C ASN A 400 6.76 -0.47 22.56
N GLY A 401 6.59 -0.38 23.87
CA GLY A 401 5.85 0.71 24.51
C GLY A 401 6.67 1.97 24.36
N GLY A 402 6.27 2.83 23.42
CA GLY A 402 6.85 4.16 23.33
C GLY A 402 6.74 4.91 24.67
N TYR A 403 7.45 6.04 24.79
CA TYR A 403 7.26 6.92 25.93
C TYR A 403 5.82 7.48 25.92
N ARG A 404 5.01 7.11 26.92
CA ARG A 404 3.67 7.66 27.12
C ARG A 404 3.79 9.09 27.64
N GLU A 405 3.60 10.09 26.78
CA GLU A 405 3.45 11.47 27.25
C GLU A 405 2.21 11.58 28.14
N GLU A 406 2.36 12.13 29.35
CA GLU A 406 1.25 12.29 30.31
C GLU A 406 0.14 13.23 29.81
N THR A 407 0.43 14.05 28.81
CA THR A 407 -0.54 14.94 28.15
C THR A 407 -0.52 14.62 26.66
N PRO A 408 -1.64 14.17 26.04
CA PRO A 408 -1.68 13.90 24.62
C PRO A 408 -1.44 15.21 23.85
N THR A 409 -0.24 15.38 23.31
CA THR A 409 -0.09 16.25 22.14
C THR A 409 -0.64 15.49 20.94
N THR A 410 -1.12 16.17 19.91
CA THR A 410 -1.63 15.55 18.66
C THR A 410 -0.54 14.75 17.89
N THR A 411 0.66 14.61 18.44
CA THR A 411 1.88 14.11 17.76
C THR A 411 2.74 13.19 18.65
N GLY A 412 2.22 12.70 19.78
CA GLY A 412 2.98 11.85 20.71
C GLY A 412 2.75 10.35 20.48
N LYS A 413 3.84 9.57 20.40
CA LYS A 413 3.84 8.11 20.22
C LYS A 413 3.07 7.40 21.34
N ARG A 414 2.24 6.43 21.00
CA ARG A 414 1.56 5.57 21.99
C ARG A 414 2.06 4.13 21.99
N GLY A 415 2.83 3.70 20.98
CA GLY A 415 3.17 2.29 20.81
C GLY A 415 1.91 1.49 20.46
N THR A 416 1.12 2.03 19.54
CA THR A 416 -0.19 1.49 19.15
C THR A 416 -0.03 0.52 17.99
N VAL A 417 -0.38 -0.75 18.21
CA VAL A 417 -0.40 -1.79 17.16
C VAL A 417 -1.75 -2.50 17.19
N VAL A 418 -2.53 -2.34 16.12
CA VAL A 418 -3.91 -2.85 16.06
C VAL A 418 -4.11 -3.66 14.78
N PHE A 419 -4.67 -4.85 14.91
CA PHE A 419 -5.11 -5.70 13.80
C PHE A 419 -6.62 -5.61 13.68
N TYR A 420 -7.12 -5.22 12.50
CA TYR A 420 -8.55 -5.04 12.29
C TYR A 420 -9.20 -6.39 12.00
N ASP A 421 -10.13 -6.80 12.85
CA ASP A 421 -10.98 -7.99 12.69
C ASP A 421 -12.12 -7.74 11.68
N GLU A 422 -12.67 -6.53 11.68
CA GLU A 422 -13.67 -6.05 10.74
C GLU A 422 -13.34 -4.62 10.29
N PHE A 423 -13.57 -4.30 9.01
CA PHE A 423 -13.45 -2.93 8.53
C PHE A 423 -14.36 -2.67 7.33
N HIS A 424 -15.49 -2.01 7.62
CA HIS A 424 -16.43 -1.54 6.62
C HIS A 424 -16.18 -0.07 6.31
N ASP A 425 -15.37 0.18 5.28
CA ASP A 425 -15.05 1.54 4.90
C ASP A 425 -16.27 2.25 4.30
N VAL A 426 -16.65 3.37 4.91
CA VAL A 426 -17.81 4.13 4.48
C VAL A 426 -17.53 4.77 3.13
N LYS A 427 -18.50 4.61 2.22
CA LYS A 427 -18.45 5.16 0.87
C LYS A 427 -17.93 6.59 0.79
N ASN A 428 -16.82 6.75 0.08
CA ASN A 428 -16.26 8.04 -0.28
C ASN A 428 -16.68 8.44 -1.72
N LEU A 429 -15.73 8.74 -2.61
CA LEU A 429 -15.99 8.94 -4.04
C LEU A 429 -16.04 7.57 -4.75
N VAL A 430 -16.56 7.52 -5.99
CA VAL A 430 -16.75 6.26 -6.75
C VAL A 430 -15.47 5.40 -6.73
N ASN A 431 -15.56 4.23 -6.11
CA ASN A 431 -14.52 3.19 -6.04
C ASN A 431 -13.24 3.60 -5.30
N THR A 432 -13.36 4.37 -4.21
CA THR A 432 -12.24 4.75 -3.33
C THR A 432 -12.30 4.10 -1.95
N GLU A 433 -13.35 3.33 -1.67
CA GLU A 433 -13.47 2.59 -0.41
C GLU A 433 -12.39 1.51 -0.31
N TYR A 434 -11.92 1.28 0.91
CA TYR A 434 -11.18 0.06 1.20
C TYR A 434 -12.05 -1.18 0.90
N PRO A 435 -11.53 -2.19 0.19
CA PRO A 435 -12.34 -3.35 -0.18
C PRO A 435 -12.64 -4.23 1.03
N GLU A 436 -13.82 -4.85 1.01
CA GLU A 436 -14.19 -5.87 1.99
C GLU A 436 -13.20 -7.05 1.93
N ARG A 437 -12.57 -7.34 3.07
CA ARG A 437 -11.56 -8.37 3.23
C ARG A 437 -11.77 -9.11 4.56
N PRO A 438 -11.29 -10.36 4.69
CA PRO A 438 -11.27 -11.06 5.97
C PRO A 438 -10.49 -10.30 7.04
N ALA A 439 -10.67 -10.66 8.30
CA ALA A 439 -9.86 -10.16 9.42
C ALA A 439 -8.35 -10.16 9.11
N ALA A 440 -7.63 -9.17 9.61
CA ALA A 440 -6.18 -9.18 9.60
C ALA A 440 -5.67 -10.38 10.42
N LYS A 441 -4.67 -11.07 9.91
CA LYS A 441 -4.13 -12.29 10.52
C LYS A 441 -2.88 -11.98 11.34
N PHE A 442 -2.85 -12.47 12.58
CA PHE A 442 -1.63 -12.55 13.38
C PHE A 442 -1.40 -13.97 13.91
N GLU A 443 -0.44 -14.68 13.33
CA GLU A 443 -0.19 -16.09 13.65
C GLU A 443 1.23 -16.34 14.18
N LEU A 444 1.31 -17.13 15.24
CA LEU A 444 2.57 -17.52 15.88
C LEU A 444 2.83 -19.02 15.66
N TYR A 445 4.02 -19.35 15.17
CA TYR A 445 4.44 -20.73 14.94
C TYR A 445 5.17 -21.32 16.16
N ALA A 446 5.47 -22.62 16.10
CA ALA A 446 6.13 -23.34 17.18
C ALA A 446 7.42 -22.64 17.66
N GLY A 447 7.49 -22.33 18.95
CA GLY A 447 8.64 -21.67 19.57
C GLY A 447 8.76 -20.17 19.28
N ALA A 448 7.82 -19.58 18.55
CA ALA A 448 7.74 -18.13 18.35
C ALA A 448 7.30 -17.43 19.65
N ALA A 449 7.81 -16.22 19.89
CA ALA A 449 7.46 -15.46 21.09
C ALA A 449 7.17 -13.98 20.78
N VAL A 450 6.04 -13.48 21.26
CA VAL A 450 5.66 -12.06 21.20
C VAL A 450 5.72 -11.48 22.61
N THR A 451 6.25 -10.26 22.74
CA THR A 451 6.19 -9.46 23.97
C THR A 451 5.49 -8.14 23.65
N VAL A 452 4.44 -7.82 24.40
CA VAL A 452 3.76 -6.53 24.41
C VAL A 452 4.23 -5.79 25.64
N ASP A 453 5.00 -4.72 25.44
CA ASP A 453 5.60 -3.96 26.52
C ASP A 453 4.58 -3.09 27.28
N SER A 454 4.96 -2.65 28.48
CA SER A 454 4.13 -1.77 29.30
C SER A 454 3.87 -0.45 28.56
N GLY A 455 2.61 0.02 28.57
CA GLY A 455 2.25 1.29 27.96
C GLY A 455 1.95 1.24 26.46
N CYS A 456 2.02 0.06 25.82
CA CYS A 456 1.47 -0.17 24.49
C CYS A 456 -0.06 -0.16 24.50
N ASP A 457 -0.64 0.32 23.40
CA ASP A 457 -2.02 -0.01 23.03
C ASP A 457 -1.95 -1.13 21.98
N PHE A 458 -2.35 -2.34 22.33
CA PHE A 458 -2.25 -3.50 21.45
C PHE A 458 -3.61 -4.19 21.28
N SER A 459 -3.97 -4.56 20.05
CA SER A 459 -5.14 -5.37 19.81
C SER A 459 -4.94 -6.29 18.61
N ALA A 460 -5.24 -7.58 18.77
CA ALA A 460 -5.22 -8.56 17.70
C ALA A 460 -6.01 -9.83 18.02
N ASP A 461 -6.50 -10.49 16.97
CA ASP A 461 -6.88 -11.90 17.00
C ASP A 461 -5.61 -12.75 16.82
N ILE A 462 -5.13 -13.34 17.91
CA ILE A 462 -3.89 -14.10 17.96
C ILE A 462 -4.18 -15.59 17.76
N THR A 463 -3.64 -16.17 16.69
CA THR A 463 -3.69 -17.61 16.45
C THR A 463 -2.32 -18.26 16.68
N GLY A 464 -2.33 -19.53 17.07
CA GLY A 464 -1.13 -20.35 17.07
C GLY A 464 -1.20 -21.43 16.01
N SER A 465 -0.08 -21.71 15.36
CA SER A 465 -0.03 -22.66 14.25
C SER A 465 -0.25 -24.12 14.73
N PRO A 466 -0.75 -25.02 13.87
CA PRO A 466 -0.99 -26.43 14.24
C PRO A 466 0.27 -27.19 14.68
N GLU A 467 1.46 -26.72 14.32
CA GLU A 467 2.75 -27.33 14.66
C GLU A 467 3.18 -27.04 16.11
N CYS A 468 2.51 -26.12 16.81
CA CYS A 468 2.79 -25.81 18.20
C CYS A 468 2.53 -27.03 19.12
N SER A 469 3.32 -27.16 20.18
CA SER A 469 3.15 -28.25 21.16
C SER A 469 3.58 -27.82 22.55
N ALA A 470 3.31 -28.62 23.58
CA ALA A 470 3.81 -28.34 24.93
C ALA A 470 5.35 -28.29 25.02
N ALA A 471 6.06 -28.94 24.08
CA ALA A 471 7.53 -28.93 24.02
C ALA A 471 8.09 -27.72 23.24
N SER A 472 7.28 -27.13 22.35
CA SER A 472 7.64 -25.95 21.57
C SER A 472 6.38 -25.07 21.40
N PRO A 473 5.93 -24.41 22.48
CA PRO A 473 4.72 -23.60 22.42
C PRO A 473 4.99 -22.29 21.70
N ALA A 474 3.96 -21.71 21.09
CA ALA A 474 3.98 -20.28 20.81
C ALA A 474 3.70 -19.52 22.11
N LYS A 475 4.33 -18.36 22.28
CA LYS A 475 4.30 -17.59 23.53
C LYS A 475 3.90 -16.14 23.28
N VAL A 476 3.02 -15.61 24.12
CA VAL A 476 2.69 -14.18 24.18
C VAL A 476 2.90 -13.71 25.61
N VAL A 477 3.68 -12.65 25.79
CA VAL A 477 3.89 -12.00 27.09
C VAL A 477 3.27 -10.62 27.02
N ILE A 478 2.31 -10.36 27.88
CA ILE A 478 1.68 -9.04 28.02
C ILE A 478 2.17 -8.43 29.33
N SER A 479 2.86 -7.29 29.23
CA SER A 479 3.39 -6.57 30.38
C SER A 479 2.30 -5.82 31.14
N ASP A 480 2.54 -5.57 32.43
CA ASP A 480 1.64 -4.74 33.25
C ASP A 480 1.53 -3.33 32.68
N GLY A 481 0.30 -2.82 32.56
CA GLY A 481 0.00 -1.52 31.98
C GLY A 481 -0.08 -1.48 30.44
N ALA A 482 -0.02 -2.60 29.74
CA ALA A 482 -0.47 -2.68 28.34
C ALA A 482 -2.01 -2.58 28.26
N VAL A 483 -2.53 -1.89 27.24
CA VAL A 483 -3.96 -1.77 26.95
C VAL A 483 -4.31 -2.76 25.85
N LEU A 484 -5.37 -3.54 26.05
CA LEU A 484 -5.77 -4.65 25.16
C LEU A 484 -7.09 -4.42 24.43
N ASP A 485 -7.79 -3.35 24.77
CA ASP A 485 -8.99 -2.80 24.14
C ASP A 485 -8.64 -1.45 23.51
N VAL A 486 -8.51 -1.41 22.18
CA VAL A 486 -7.99 -0.23 21.47
C VAL A 486 -9.07 0.40 20.61
N THR A 487 -9.31 1.69 20.82
CA THR A 487 -10.14 2.50 19.93
C THR A 487 -9.26 3.23 18.91
N THR A 488 -9.50 2.98 17.62
CA THR A 488 -8.88 3.76 16.52
C THR A 488 -9.89 4.73 15.89
N LYS A 489 -9.39 5.57 14.96
CA LYS A 489 -10.22 6.44 14.14
C LYS A 489 -9.97 6.18 12.67
N GLU A 490 -11.05 6.13 11.90
CA GLU A 490 -11.02 6.09 10.44
C GLU A 490 -11.90 7.20 9.87
N ALA A 491 -11.64 7.60 8.63
CA ALA A 491 -12.44 8.64 8.01
C ALA A 491 -13.84 8.11 7.63
N ASN A 492 -14.86 8.95 7.80
CA ASN A 492 -16.28 8.55 7.75
C ASN A 492 -16.95 8.94 6.41
N GLY A 493 -16.45 8.38 5.31
CA GLY A 493 -16.99 8.57 3.95
C GLY A 493 -16.82 9.97 3.34
N TYR A 494 -17.41 10.20 2.16
CA TYR A 494 -17.34 11.50 1.46
C TYR A 494 -18.33 12.50 2.04
N ARG A 495 -17.87 13.72 2.33
CA ARG A 495 -18.72 14.80 2.83
C ARG A 495 -18.52 16.09 2.02
N PRO A 496 -19.39 16.37 1.03
CA PRO A 496 -19.34 17.63 0.29
C PRO A 496 -19.97 18.75 1.14
N SER A 497 -19.18 19.35 2.03
CA SER A 497 -19.50 20.53 2.85
C SER A 497 -20.66 20.43 3.88
N ALA A 498 -20.36 20.75 5.15
CA ALA A 498 -21.28 21.23 6.20
C ALA A 498 -22.62 20.49 6.42
N THR A 499 -22.65 19.16 6.34
CA THR A 499 -23.75 18.36 6.91
C THR A 499 -23.39 17.90 8.33
N SER A 500 -24.38 17.90 9.25
CA SER A 500 -24.19 17.53 10.66
C SER A 500 -23.74 16.08 10.82
N GLY A 501 -22.60 15.86 11.51
CA GLY A 501 -22.05 14.55 11.92
C GLY A 501 -20.52 14.56 11.96
N PRO A 502 -19.85 13.56 12.56
CA PRO A 502 -18.39 13.57 12.71
C PRO A 502 -17.64 13.18 11.42
N ASP A 503 -16.49 13.81 11.16
CA ASP A 503 -15.61 13.54 10.00
C ASP A 503 -14.88 12.19 10.10
N SER A 504 -14.73 11.68 11.33
CA SER A 504 -14.18 10.37 11.63
C SER A 504 -15.21 9.45 12.32
N VAL A 505 -15.01 8.14 12.17
CA VAL A 505 -15.69 7.08 12.90
C VAL A 505 -14.69 6.44 13.85
N LYS A 506 -15.14 6.10 15.05
CA LYS A 506 -14.35 5.34 16.02
C LYS A 506 -14.63 3.86 15.83
N LEU A 507 -13.56 3.07 15.77
CA LEU A 507 -13.62 1.61 15.70
C LEU A 507 -12.97 1.06 16.96
N ASN A 508 -13.55 0.03 17.57
CA ASN A 508 -13.03 -0.58 18.78
C ASN A 508 -12.59 -2.00 18.46
N PHE A 509 -11.44 -2.39 18.99
CA PHE A 509 -10.84 -3.70 18.77
C PHE A 509 -10.41 -4.26 20.13
N ASP A 510 -10.67 -5.54 20.34
CA ASP A 510 -10.26 -6.27 21.54
C ASP A 510 -9.17 -7.29 21.17
N THR A 511 -8.25 -7.55 22.10
CA THR A 511 -7.29 -8.65 21.96
C THR A 511 -7.97 -9.98 22.25
N GLU A 512 -7.99 -10.88 21.26
CA GLU A 512 -8.58 -12.21 21.38
C GLU A 512 -7.55 -13.31 21.11
N PHE A 513 -7.57 -14.36 21.93
CA PHE A 513 -6.80 -15.58 21.71
C PHE A 513 -7.70 -16.61 21.05
N ILE A 514 -7.31 -17.06 19.85
CA ILE A 514 -8.08 -18.00 19.04
C ILE A 514 -7.53 -19.41 19.23
N PHE A 515 -8.42 -20.34 19.58
CA PHE A 515 -8.11 -21.74 19.83
C PHE A 515 -8.25 -22.58 18.54
N ALA A 516 -7.78 -23.83 18.54
CA ALA A 516 -7.80 -24.67 17.33
C ALA A 516 -9.20 -25.02 16.82
N ASP A 517 -10.22 -24.92 17.69
CA ASP A 517 -11.64 -25.10 17.34
C ASP A 517 -12.33 -23.78 16.94
N SER A 518 -11.55 -22.72 16.74
CA SER A 518 -11.99 -21.36 16.42
C SER A 518 -12.72 -20.62 17.54
N THR A 519 -12.76 -21.16 18.77
CA THR A 519 -13.29 -20.40 19.91
C THR A 519 -12.37 -19.24 20.27
N LYS A 520 -12.97 -18.12 20.69
CA LYS A 520 -12.29 -16.87 21.01
C LYS A 520 -12.30 -16.57 22.49
N HIS A 521 -11.19 -16.05 23.00
CA HIS A 521 -11.01 -15.71 24.40
C HIS A 521 -10.36 -14.34 24.58
N LEU A 522 -11.01 -13.45 25.32
CA LEU A 522 -10.47 -12.12 25.58
C LEU A 522 -9.17 -12.20 26.39
N GLY A 523 -8.12 -11.57 25.88
CA GLY A 523 -6.94 -11.19 26.65
C GLY A 523 -7.31 -10.03 27.56
N THR A 524 -7.57 -10.29 28.84
CA THR A 524 -8.09 -9.25 29.74
C THR A 524 -7.03 -8.58 30.62
N LYS A 525 -5.83 -9.16 30.77
CA LYS A 525 -4.80 -8.68 31.70
C LYS A 525 -3.37 -9.03 31.26
N ALA A 526 -2.40 -8.44 31.96
CA ALA A 526 -0.99 -8.80 31.87
C ALA A 526 -0.75 -10.27 32.30
N GLY A 527 0.21 -10.93 31.64
CA GLY A 527 0.54 -12.32 31.90
C GLY A 527 1.33 -12.97 30.78
N GLU A 528 1.72 -14.22 31.02
CA GLU A 528 2.30 -15.10 30.00
C GLU A 528 1.23 -16.07 29.51
N TYR A 529 1.05 -16.12 28.20
CA TYR A 529 0.10 -16.95 27.47
C TYR A 529 0.88 -17.90 26.57
N LEU A 530 0.54 -19.19 26.60
CA LEU A 530 1.22 -20.26 25.87
C LEU A 530 0.21 -21.05 25.05
N TYR A 531 0.45 -21.16 23.75
CA TYR A 531 -0.33 -22.01 22.85
C TYR A 531 0.40 -23.32 22.59
N SER A 532 -0.26 -24.44 22.87
CA SER A 532 0.33 -25.78 22.76
C SER A 532 -0.30 -26.64 21.66
N GLY A 533 -0.76 -26.02 20.57
CA GLY A 533 -1.30 -26.69 19.37
C GLY A 533 -2.80 -26.93 19.38
N THR A 534 -3.49 -26.65 20.48
CA THR A 534 -4.96 -26.80 20.57
C THR A 534 -5.58 -25.67 21.39
N VAL A 535 -4.97 -25.36 22.53
CA VAL A 535 -5.48 -24.39 23.50
C VAL A 535 -4.40 -23.39 23.89
N TRP A 536 -4.84 -22.19 24.27
CA TRP A 536 -4.01 -21.25 25.03
C TRP A 536 -4.10 -21.55 26.53
N SER A 537 -2.98 -21.37 27.24
CA SER A 537 -2.85 -21.56 28.69
C SER A 537 -1.99 -20.45 29.32
N GLY A 538 -2.07 -20.25 30.63
CA GLY A 538 -1.39 -19.13 31.30
C GLY A 538 -2.25 -17.86 31.34
N GLY A 539 -1.76 -16.79 31.97
CA GLY A 539 -2.53 -15.55 32.21
C GLY A 539 -3.87 -15.77 32.95
N ASP A 540 -4.78 -14.81 32.83
CA ASP A 540 -6.21 -14.94 33.18
C ASP A 540 -7.02 -15.40 31.94
N ILE A 541 -6.58 -16.47 31.26
CA ILE A 541 -7.40 -17.09 30.21
C ILE A 541 -8.64 -17.69 30.88
N VAL A 542 -9.78 -17.01 30.72
CA VAL A 542 -11.08 -17.47 31.19
C VAL A 542 -11.58 -18.53 30.21
N GLN A 543 -11.50 -19.81 30.58
CA GLN A 543 -12.05 -20.91 29.78
C GLN A 543 -13.56 -20.76 29.50
N THR A 544 -13.98 -21.31 28.36
CA THR A 544 -15.33 -21.22 27.78
C THR A 544 -16.30 -22.02 28.64
N GLY A 545 -17.39 -21.38 29.04
CA GLY A 545 -18.50 -21.99 29.78
C GLY A 545 -19.75 -21.11 29.69
N SER A 546 -20.93 -21.74 29.73
CA SER A 546 -22.24 -21.06 29.72
C SER A 546 -22.88 -21.10 31.11
N ASP A 547 -22.25 -20.44 32.08
CA ASP A 547 -22.69 -20.42 33.48
C ASP A 547 -22.77 -19.00 34.08
N GLY A 548 -22.50 -17.96 33.28
CA GLY A 548 -22.62 -16.56 33.69
C GLY A 548 -24.05 -16.16 34.02
N GLN A 549 -24.20 -15.21 34.94
CA GLN A 549 -25.49 -14.65 35.36
C GLN A 549 -25.43 -13.13 35.37
N LEU A 550 -26.53 -12.51 34.97
CA LEU A 550 -26.72 -11.07 35.07
C LEU A 550 -28.06 -10.82 35.76
N THR A 551 -28.04 -9.97 36.78
CA THR A 551 -29.23 -9.55 37.52
C THR A 551 -29.32 -8.04 37.55
N GLY A 552 -30.53 -7.51 37.67
CA GLY A 552 -30.75 -6.09 37.87
C GLY A 552 -32.17 -5.78 38.29
N MET A 553 -32.42 -4.49 38.49
CA MET A 553 -33.71 -3.96 38.91
C MET A 553 -34.04 -2.71 38.10
N VAL A 554 -35.29 -2.61 37.66
CA VAL A 554 -35.83 -1.46 36.94
C VAL A 554 -36.97 -0.85 37.74
N THR A 555 -36.94 0.48 37.90
CA THR A 555 -38.03 1.25 38.48
C THR A 555 -38.63 2.15 37.41
N LEU A 556 -39.96 2.11 37.25
CA LEU A 556 -40.69 2.99 36.36
C LEU A 556 -41.14 4.23 37.13
N ASP A 557 -40.64 5.41 36.74
CA ASP A 557 -41.02 6.66 37.39
C ASP A 557 -42.52 6.96 37.20
N GLY A 558 -43.27 6.98 38.30
CA GLY A 558 -44.70 7.30 38.32
C GLY A 558 -45.66 6.16 37.95
N ASN A 559 -45.18 4.92 37.71
CA ASN A 559 -46.04 3.77 37.44
C ASN A 559 -46.45 3.02 38.72
N LYS A 560 -47.62 2.40 38.73
CA LYS A 560 -48.10 1.56 39.84
C LYS A 560 -47.46 0.17 39.89
N SER A 561 -46.89 -0.29 38.77
CA SER A 561 -46.21 -1.58 38.66
C SER A 561 -44.91 -1.43 37.88
N ASN A 562 -43.85 -2.09 38.34
CA ASN A 562 -42.57 -2.19 37.62
C ASN A 562 -42.51 -3.44 36.70
N GLU A 563 -43.63 -4.16 36.56
CA GLU A 563 -43.72 -5.38 35.76
C GLU A 563 -43.76 -5.11 34.25
N GLY A 564 -43.27 -6.08 33.48
CA GLY A 564 -43.48 -6.08 32.05
C GLY A 564 -42.54 -5.14 31.29
N VAL A 565 -41.41 -4.76 31.87
CA VAL A 565 -40.33 -4.04 31.17
C VAL A 565 -39.51 -5.06 30.39
N SER A 566 -39.29 -4.79 29.10
CA SER A 566 -38.48 -5.64 28.23
C SER A 566 -37.02 -5.36 28.46
N VAL A 567 -36.25 -6.41 28.77
CA VAL A 567 -34.80 -6.35 28.97
C VAL A 567 -34.12 -7.28 27.98
N THR A 568 -33.20 -6.74 27.19
CA THR A 568 -32.46 -7.50 26.17
C THR A 568 -30.96 -7.34 26.41
N LEU A 569 -30.25 -8.46 26.45
CA LEU A 569 -28.79 -8.51 26.56
C LEU A 569 -28.25 -9.19 25.29
N SER A 570 -27.44 -8.50 24.50
CA SER A 570 -27.01 -9.00 23.18
C SER A 570 -25.58 -8.61 22.80
N ASN A 571 -24.93 -9.47 22.03
CA ASN A 571 -23.70 -9.18 21.28
C ASN A 571 -23.90 -9.59 19.79
N SER A 572 -22.81 -9.75 19.02
CA SER A 572 -22.88 -10.17 17.61
C SER A 572 -23.39 -11.61 17.41
N GLU A 573 -23.29 -12.47 18.43
CA GLU A 573 -23.52 -13.91 18.32
C GLU A 573 -24.75 -14.38 19.12
N ASN A 574 -25.04 -13.71 20.23
CA ASN A 574 -25.97 -14.14 21.27
C ASN A 574 -26.98 -13.04 21.59
N ASN A 575 -28.22 -13.46 21.88
CA ASN A 575 -29.32 -12.57 22.25
C ASN A 575 -30.18 -13.21 23.35
N TYR A 576 -30.16 -12.62 24.55
CA TYR A 576 -30.94 -13.02 25.70
C TYR A 576 -32.05 -12.00 25.97
N THR A 577 -33.24 -12.49 26.30
CA THR A 577 -34.39 -11.64 26.63
C THR A 577 -34.99 -12.01 27.99
N ALA A 578 -35.43 -11.00 28.73
CA ALA A 578 -36.10 -11.13 30.02
C ALA A 578 -37.18 -10.06 30.15
N VAL A 579 -38.13 -10.30 31.06
CA VAL A 579 -39.18 -9.35 31.42
C VAL A 579 -39.13 -9.16 32.93
N THR A 580 -39.27 -7.92 33.41
CA THR A 580 -39.26 -7.62 34.84
C THR A 580 -40.48 -8.19 35.56
N ASP A 581 -40.27 -8.68 36.79
CA ASP A 581 -41.35 -9.07 37.71
C ASP A 581 -42.05 -7.85 38.34
N ALA A 582 -43.03 -8.09 39.22
CA ALA A 582 -43.80 -7.04 39.91
C ALA A 582 -42.93 -6.08 40.75
N ASP A 583 -41.77 -6.54 41.21
CA ASP A 583 -40.79 -5.72 41.96
C ASP A 583 -39.77 -5.05 41.03
N GLY A 584 -39.87 -5.24 39.72
CA GLY A 584 -38.95 -4.68 38.73
C GLY A 584 -37.68 -5.49 38.50
N ARG A 585 -37.56 -6.70 39.05
CA ARG A 585 -36.32 -7.50 38.94
C ARG A 585 -36.28 -8.32 37.66
N TYR A 586 -35.08 -8.48 37.12
CA TYR A 586 -34.82 -9.38 35.98
C TYR A 586 -33.54 -10.19 36.21
N LYS A 587 -33.48 -11.36 35.57
CA LYS A 587 -32.33 -12.27 35.63
C LYS A 587 -32.10 -12.96 34.28
N PHE A 588 -30.85 -12.96 33.86
CA PHE A 588 -30.30 -13.83 32.82
C PHE A 588 -29.41 -14.89 33.47
N SER A 589 -29.45 -16.12 32.95
CA SER A 589 -28.65 -17.25 33.43
C SER A 589 -28.08 -18.02 32.24
N ASN A 590 -27.00 -18.76 32.47
CA ASN A 590 -26.27 -19.50 31.45
C ASN A 590 -25.86 -18.60 30.28
N ILE A 591 -25.43 -17.39 30.64
CA ILE A 591 -24.92 -16.43 29.69
C ILE A 591 -23.52 -16.89 29.32
N GLU A 592 -23.25 -16.96 28.03
CA GLU A 592 -21.90 -17.17 27.55
C GLU A 592 -21.05 -15.98 27.99
N TYR A 593 -19.79 -16.23 28.29
CA TYR A 593 -18.88 -15.14 28.65
C TYR A 593 -18.69 -14.23 27.42
N GLY A 594 -18.55 -12.93 27.63
CA GLY A 594 -18.45 -11.97 26.54
C GLY A 594 -18.81 -10.54 26.95
N SER A 595 -18.62 -9.61 26.02
CA SER A 595 -19.03 -8.22 26.16
C SER A 595 -20.41 -8.02 25.53
N TYR A 596 -21.34 -7.49 26.31
CA TYR A 596 -22.75 -7.37 25.93
C TYR A 596 -23.25 -5.92 25.97
N ILE A 597 -24.28 -5.67 25.17
CA ILE A 597 -25.10 -4.47 25.23
C ILE A 597 -26.41 -4.83 25.92
N LEU A 598 -26.76 -4.07 26.96
CA LEU A 598 -28.05 -4.16 27.64
C LEU A 598 -28.99 -3.06 27.14
N ASN A 599 -30.17 -3.44 26.68
CA ASN A 599 -31.26 -2.55 26.28
C ASN A 599 -32.47 -2.79 27.19
N ILE A 600 -33.03 -1.73 27.75
CA ILE A 600 -34.22 -1.78 28.61
C ILE A 600 -35.28 -0.85 28.03
N GLN A 601 -36.49 -1.39 27.79
CA GLN A 601 -37.56 -0.69 27.08
C GLN A 601 -38.94 -0.96 27.69
N LYS A 602 -39.78 0.08 27.74
CA LYS A 602 -41.19 0.00 28.11
C LYS A 602 -41.99 1.05 27.33
N LEU A 603 -43.17 0.69 26.84
CA LEU A 603 -44.08 1.64 26.17
C LEU A 603 -44.35 2.86 27.06
N ASN A 604 -44.30 4.06 26.47
CA ASN A 604 -44.44 5.37 27.12
C ASN A 604 -43.23 5.84 27.97
N PHE A 605 -42.11 5.10 28.00
CA PHE A 605 -40.92 5.45 28.78
C PHE A 605 -39.70 5.65 27.89
N LEU A 606 -38.77 6.50 28.34
CA LEU A 606 -37.46 6.64 27.72
C LEU A 606 -36.67 5.33 27.82
N ASN A 607 -36.07 4.90 26.71
CA ASN A 607 -35.21 3.71 26.68
C ASN A 607 -33.90 3.93 27.45
N TYR A 608 -33.34 2.85 27.98
CA TYR A 608 -31.99 2.81 28.56
C TYR A 608 -31.10 1.84 27.79
N ARG A 609 -29.86 2.25 27.53
CA ARG A 609 -28.85 1.43 26.87
C ARG A 609 -27.54 1.49 27.65
N LYS A 610 -26.94 0.33 27.92
CA LYS A 610 -25.59 0.23 28.50
C LYS A 610 -24.72 -0.66 27.64
N SER A 611 -23.56 -0.15 27.24
CA SER A 611 -22.56 -0.89 26.47
C SER A 611 -21.48 -1.50 27.37
N ALA A 612 -20.67 -2.40 26.79
CA ALA A 612 -19.48 -2.96 27.42
C ALA A 612 -19.72 -3.68 28.77
N ILE A 613 -20.85 -4.41 28.88
CA ILE A 613 -21.08 -5.27 30.05
C ILE A 613 -20.30 -6.55 29.85
N VAL A 614 -19.21 -6.70 30.60
CA VAL A 614 -18.37 -7.90 30.59
C VAL A 614 -18.95 -8.94 31.53
N ILE A 615 -19.18 -10.14 31.01
CA ILE A 615 -19.56 -11.34 31.78
C ILE A 615 -18.45 -12.36 31.63
N SER A 616 -17.85 -12.80 32.75
CA SER A 616 -16.83 -13.84 32.78
C SER A 616 -17.42 -15.19 33.27
N ASN A 617 -16.62 -16.26 33.20
CA ASN A 617 -17.03 -17.60 33.64
C ASN A 617 -17.46 -17.61 35.12
N SER A 618 -18.62 -18.19 35.39
CA SER A 618 -19.30 -18.24 36.69
C SER A 618 -19.64 -16.87 37.31
N ASP A 619 -19.53 -15.76 36.57
CA ASP A 619 -19.80 -14.43 37.13
C ASP A 619 -21.27 -14.24 37.48
N ILE A 620 -21.51 -13.45 38.52
CA ILE A 620 -22.83 -12.88 38.84
C ILE A 620 -22.69 -11.36 38.75
N VAL A 621 -23.02 -10.82 37.57
CA VAL A 621 -23.02 -9.38 37.32
C VAL A 621 -24.31 -8.77 37.85
N ASN A 622 -24.19 -7.70 38.63
CA ASN A 622 -25.32 -6.97 39.19
C ASN A 622 -25.36 -5.54 38.63
N ILE A 623 -26.40 -5.23 37.86
CA ILE A 623 -26.64 -3.90 37.32
C ILE A 623 -27.34 -3.07 38.39
N SER A 624 -26.73 -1.94 38.74
CA SER A 624 -27.35 -0.95 39.65
C SER A 624 -28.73 -0.56 39.15
N GLU A 625 -29.61 -0.18 40.08
CA GLU A 625 -31.01 0.16 39.77
C GLU A 625 -31.11 1.18 38.62
N VAL A 626 -31.89 0.82 37.59
CA VAL A 626 -32.17 1.69 36.45
C VAL A 626 -33.55 2.30 36.61
N VAL A 627 -33.64 3.62 36.57
CA VAL A 627 -34.92 4.35 36.57
C VAL A 627 -35.28 4.71 35.15
N LEU A 628 -36.39 4.18 34.63
CA LEU A 628 -36.94 4.63 33.35
C LEU A 628 -37.92 5.78 33.60
N ASN A 629 -37.66 6.90 32.92
CA ASN A 629 -38.47 8.10 33.01
C ASN A 629 -39.64 8.05 32.03
N GLY A 630 -40.86 8.26 32.54
CA GLY A 630 -42.07 8.27 31.71
C GLY A 630 -42.20 9.55 30.88
N GLY A 631 -42.72 9.43 29.66
CA GLY A 631 -43.09 10.56 28.82
C GLY A 631 -42.68 10.50 27.35
N ASP A 632 -41.91 9.51 26.91
CA ASP A 632 -41.57 9.32 25.49
C ASP A 632 -42.65 8.49 24.80
N LEU A 633 -43.60 9.16 24.15
CA LEU A 633 -44.80 8.56 23.58
C LEU A 633 -44.66 8.29 22.09
N ASN A 634 -43.70 8.92 21.41
CA ASN A 634 -43.40 8.67 20.00
C ASN A 634 -42.14 7.82 19.78
N SER A 635 -41.44 7.42 20.85
CA SER A 635 -40.20 6.63 20.82
C SER A 635 -39.05 7.32 20.07
N ASP A 636 -38.99 8.66 20.11
CA ASP A 636 -37.90 9.42 19.50
C ASP A 636 -36.68 9.59 20.44
N GLY A 637 -36.77 9.04 21.65
CA GLY A 637 -35.72 9.08 22.66
C GLY A 637 -35.66 10.39 23.43
N LYS A 638 -36.67 11.27 23.31
CA LYS A 638 -36.77 12.54 24.02
C LYS A 638 -38.20 12.77 24.51
N VAL A 639 -38.34 13.45 25.65
CA VAL A 639 -39.64 13.91 26.13
C VAL A 639 -39.82 15.37 25.74
N THR A 640 -40.67 15.63 24.75
CA THR A 640 -40.82 16.97 24.16
C THR A 640 -42.28 17.40 24.01
N SER A 641 -42.51 18.54 23.35
CA SER A 641 -43.85 19.01 22.99
C SER A 641 -44.59 18.04 22.06
N SER A 642 -43.85 17.21 21.32
CA SER A 642 -44.43 16.16 20.46
C SER A 642 -45.16 15.12 21.31
N ASP A 643 -44.53 14.64 22.38
CA ASP A 643 -45.13 13.70 23.32
C ASP A 643 -46.28 14.32 24.10
N LEU A 644 -46.10 15.57 24.56
CA LEU A 644 -47.18 16.32 25.19
C LEU A 644 -48.42 16.42 24.28
N SER A 645 -48.22 16.63 22.98
CA SER A 645 -49.31 16.69 22.00
C SER A 645 -50.02 15.33 21.86
N ILE A 646 -49.28 14.22 21.90
CA ILE A 646 -49.84 12.86 21.87
C ILE A 646 -50.67 12.60 23.13
N LEU A 647 -50.12 12.91 24.31
CA LEU A 647 -50.81 12.72 25.59
C LEU A 647 -52.11 13.53 25.63
N LEU A 648 -52.07 14.82 25.29
CA LEU A 648 -53.26 15.67 25.27
C LEU A 648 -54.27 15.22 24.21
N GLY A 649 -53.80 14.69 23.08
CA GLY A 649 -54.65 14.09 22.05
C GLY A 649 -55.42 12.86 22.54
N ASN A 650 -54.90 12.17 23.56
CA ASN A 650 -55.49 10.99 24.19
C ASN A 650 -56.14 11.25 25.55
N TYR A 651 -56.18 12.49 26.01
CA TYR A 651 -56.70 12.85 27.33
C TYR A 651 -58.13 12.33 27.54
N GLN A 652 -58.38 11.75 28.72
CA GLN A 652 -59.62 11.08 29.14
C GLN A 652 -60.03 9.84 28.33
N LYS A 653 -59.13 9.26 27.53
CA LYS A 653 -59.38 8.00 26.84
C LYS A 653 -58.78 6.82 27.61
N SER A 654 -59.41 5.66 27.46
CA SER A 654 -58.85 4.38 27.88
C SER A 654 -58.06 3.80 26.70
N ILE A 655 -56.75 4.09 26.68
CA ILE A 655 -55.81 3.65 25.65
C ILE A 655 -54.40 3.60 26.26
N ASP A 656 -53.58 2.64 25.82
CA ASP A 656 -52.25 2.41 26.38
C ASP A 656 -51.28 3.58 26.12
N ILE A 657 -51.33 4.21 24.94
CA ILE A 657 -50.41 5.29 24.59
C ILE A 657 -50.83 6.61 25.26
N GLY A 658 -50.05 7.01 26.27
CA GLY A 658 -50.33 8.15 27.15
C GLY A 658 -50.79 7.77 28.56
N ASP A 659 -51.12 6.49 28.81
CA ASP A 659 -51.34 5.96 30.16
C ASP A 659 -49.98 5.56 30.76
N ILE A 660 -49.29 6.54 31.34
CA ILE A 660 -47.92 6.38 31.84
C ILE A 660 -47.95 5.69 33.21
N ASN A 661 -48.99 5.96 34.02
CA ASN A 661 -49.11 5.40 35.36
C ASN A 661 -49.70 3.97 35.40
N GLY A 662 -50.24 3.50 34.26
CA GLY A 662 -50.78 2.16 34.07
C GLY A 662 -52.15 1.92 34.73
N ASP A 663 -52.97 2.96 34.90
CA ASP A 663 -54.28 2.86 35.56
C ASP A 663 -55.46 2.63 34.63
N GLY A 664 -55.20 2.51 33.33
CA GLY A 664 -56.15 2.24 32.26
C GLY A 664 -56.76 3.49 31.64
N MET A 665 -56.36 4.70 32.06
CA MET A 665 -56.92 5.97 31.60
C MET A 665 -55.84 7.07 31.48
N VAL A 666 -55.82 7.78 30.36
CA VAL A 666 -54.95 8.97 30.20
C VAL A 666 -55.55 10.16 30.94
N THR A 667 -54.94 10.62 32.03
CA THR A 667 -55.47 11.70 32.88
C THR A 667 -54.42 12.76 33.23
N SER A 668 -54.79 13.69 34.12
CA SER A 668 -53.86 14.68 34.67
C SER A 668 -52.71 14.04 35.46
N ALA A 669 -52.87 12.80 35.92
CA ALA A 669 -51.81 12.05 36.60
C ALA A 669 -50.66 11.74 35.62
N ASP A 670 -50.97 11.25 34.42
CA ASP A 670 -49.98 10.97 33.37
C ASP A 670 -49.33 12.24 32.84
N LEU A 671 -50.14 13.29 32.65
CA LEU A 671 -49.64 14.61 32.28
C LEU A 671 -48.60 15.11 33.30
N SER A 672 -48.81 14.87 34.59
CA SER A 672 -47.87 15.28 35.62
C SER A 672 -46.54 14.53 35.54
N ILE A 673 -46.57 13.23 35.21
CA ILE A 673 -45.37 12.40 35.03
C ILE A 673 -44.59 12.84 33.78
N LEU A 674 -45.27 13.06 32.66
CA LEU A 674 -44.64 13.54 31.43
C LEU A 674 -43.97 14.90 31.66
N LEU A 675 -44.66 15.84 32.31
CA LEU A 675 -44.12 17.17 32.58
C LEU A 675 -42.94 17.15 33.57
N ALA A 676 -42.93 16.23 34.53
CA ALA A 676 -41.80 16.04 35.45
C ALA A 676 -40.51 15.60 34.72
N ASN A 677 -40.66 14.94 33.57
CA ASN A 677 -39.58 14.43 32.74
C ASN A 677 -39.36 15.24 31.45
N TYR A 678 -40.02 16.40 31.30
CA TYR A 678 -39.93 17.22 30.10
C TYR A 678 -38.49 17.63 29.78
N GLN A 679 -38.12 17.58 28.49
CA GLN A 679 -36.77 17.80 27.94
C GLN A 679 -35.70 16.77 28.34
N ARG A 680 -36.05 15.68 29.03
CA ARG A 680 -35.12 14.56 29.23
C ARG A 680 -34.93 13.79 27.92
N SER A 681 -33.78 13.12 27.82
CA SER A 681 -33.42 12.23 26.70
C SER A 681 -33.03 10.86 27.24
N ALA A 682 -33.07 9.85 26.37
CA ALA A 682 -32.65 8.49 26.68
C ALA A 682 -31.20 8.47 27.21
N ILE A 683 -30.96 7.57 28.17
CA ILE A 683 -29.65 7.42 28.80
C ILE A 683 -28.87 6.33 28.04
N ALA A 684 -27.64 6.68 27.66
CA ALA A 684 -26.65 5.75 27.11
C ALA A 684 -25.40 5.79 28.00
N GLU A 685 -25.08 4.67 28.63
CA GLU A 685 -23.91 4.49 29.51
C GLU A 685 -22.83 3.60 28.90
#